data_AF-A0A965GDM7-F1
#
_entry.id   AF-A0A965GDM7-F1
#
_cell.length_a   1.000
_cell.length_b   1.000
_cell.length_c   1.000
_cell.angle_alpha   90.00
_cell.angle_beta   90.00
_cell.angle_gamma   90.00
#
_symmetry.space_group_name_H-M   'P 1'
#
loop_
_entity.id
_entity.type
_entity.pdbx_description
1 polymer ?
#
loop_
_entity_poly.entity_id
_entity_poly.type
_entity_poly.pdbx_seq_one_letter_code
_entity_poly.pdbx_strand_id
1 'polypeptide(L)'
;LVHQGVITNISPEKAVRNLIKALGKGVLKVMSKMGISTIASYTGAQVFEAIGLAQRVVDEYFTGTTSRLGGIDIEVIASEAIARHQIAYPPGGEIPGTKKLPTGGEYQWRRDGEPHLFDPETVFLLQHSTRTRKFEVFKNYTDKVNNRSKDLMTLRGLFELAPNRKPIPLEEVEPVSEIVKRFSTGAMSYGSISKEAHETLAIAMNRLGGKSNTGEGGEDPERYIPLPNGDSKRSAIKQVASGRFGVTSEYLVNADDLQIKMAQGAKPGEGGQLPGQKVYPWVAKTRHSTPGVGLISPPPHHDIYSIEDLAQLIHDLKNSNKDARIHVKLVAEVGVGTVAAGVSKAHADVVLISGHDGGTGASPLTSLKHAGAPWELGLAETQQTLMLNRLRDRIVVQTDGQLKTGRDVVIAALLGAEEFGFATAPLVVSGCIMMRVCHLDTCPVGVATQNPALREKFSGKPEFVQTFFEYIAEEVREILASLGFRSIAEAVGQVEVLDTKKAVDHWKASGLDLTPLLVPPAPGVRYAINRQDHGLDKALDNELIALSKSALLDAQPVRASLDVRNVNRTVGTMLGAEVTRKYGGVGLPPGTIDLTFHGSAGQSFGAFIPRGITLRLYGDANDYVGKGISGGTIVVQPDERAKFAAHENVIAGNVIGYGGTSGDIFIRGVVGERFCVRNSGATAVVEGVGDHGCEYMTGGVVVVLGRTGRNFAAGMSGGRAFILDINPANINGEMVDVLIPTESDKSLLHSILSRYNAESGSDIAAELLSDWGAAVERFSLVMPRDYARVLAAMDRAEKEGLPRETYVMEATHG
;
A
#
# COMPACT_ATOMS: atom_id res chain seq x y z
N LEU A 1 21.86 31.91 7.19
CA LEU A 1 21.39 31.14 8.37
C LEU A 1 22.50 30.88 9.39
N VAL A 2 23.51 30.04 9.10
CA VAL A 2 24.61 29.77 10.05
C VAL A 2 25.41 31.05 10.36
N HIS A 3 25.88 31.78 9.34
CA HIS A 3 26.57 33.07 9.53
C HIS A 3 25.73 34.14 10.24
N GLN A 4 24.40 33.99 10.27
CA GLN A 4 23.47 34.91 10.91
C GLN A 4 23.05 34.44 12.32
N GLY A 5 23.62 33.32 12.82
CA GLY A 5 23.30 32.76 14.13
C GLY A 5 21.93 32.09 14.24
N VAL A 6 21.19 31.93 13.13
CA VAL A 6 19.85 31.30 13.12
C VAL A 6 19.94 29.78 13.33
N ILE A 7 20.98 29.16 12.77
CA ILE A 7 21.31 27.75 12.99
C ILE A 7 22.60 27.73 13.79
N THR A 8 22.53 27.20 15.01
CA THR A 8 23.67 27.04 15.91
C THR A 8 24.21 25.60 15.88
N ASN A 9 25.38 25.37 16.47
CA ASN A 9 25.98 24.02 16.64
C ASN A 9 26.37 23.27 15.36
N ILE A 10 26.46 23.95 14.21
CA ILE A 10 26.90 23.37 12.94
C ILE A 10 27.82 24.38 12.22
N SER A 11 28.97 23.93 11.71
CA SER A 11 29.86 24.79 10.91
C SER A 11 29.25 25.12 9.54
N PRO A 12 29.57 26.27 8.92
CA PRO A 12 29.11 26.60 7.56
C PRO A 12 29.41 25.51 6.53
N GLU A 13 30.59 24.89 6.59
CA GLU A 13 31.03 23.83 5.67
C GLU A 13 30.21 22.55 5.86
N LYS A 14 29.87 22.24 7.12
CA LYS A 14 28.98 21.10 7.41
C LYS A 14 27.57 21.38 6.90
N ALA A 15 27.07 22.61 7.03
CA ALA A 15 25.75 23.00 6.50
C ALA A 15 25.69 22.87 4.97
N VAL A 16 26.72 23.33 4.25
CA VAL A 16 26.83 23.16 2.79
C VAL A 16 26.86 21.68 2.40
N ARG A 17 27.69 20.87 3.07
CA ARG A 17 27.74 19.41 2.83
C ARG A 17 26.39 18.72 3.06
N ASN A 18 25.66 19.12 4.11
CA ASN A 18 24.33 18.58 4.38
C ASN A 18 23.34 18.95 3.27
N LEU A 19 23.39 20.18 2.76
CA LEU A 19 22.55 20.63 1.64
C LEU A 19 22.83 19.83 0.37
N ILE A 20 24.10 19.70 -0.04
CA ILE A 20 24.50 18.92 -1.22
C ILE A 20 24.02 17.47 -1.09
N LYS A 21 24.21 16.85 0.09
CA LYS A 21 23.73 15.50 0.37
C LYS A 21 22.21 15.39 0.25
N ALA A 22 21.46 16.36 0.79
CA ALA A 22 20.00 16.36 0.73
C ALA A 22 19.48 16.50 -0.71
N LEU A 23 20.06 17.41 -1.51
CA LEU A 23 19.72 17.58 -2.92
C LEU A 23 20.05 16.33 -3.74
N GLY A 24 21.24 15.75 -3.55
CA GLY A 24 21.64 14.50 -4.21
C GLY A 24 20.70 13.34 -3.88
N LYS A 25 20.35 13.16 -2.60
CA LYS A 25 19.34 12.17 -2.19
C LYS A 25 17.97 12.47 -2.79
N GLY A 26 17.59 13.74 -2.90
CA GLY A 26 16.34 14.18 -3.53
C GLY A 26 16.26 13.77 -5.00
N VAL A 27 17.33 13.98 -5.77
CA VAL A 27 17.41 13.59 -7.19
C VAL A 27 17.33 12.07 -7.33
N LEU A 28 18.15 11.32 -6.58
CA LEU A 28 18.11 9.84 -6.59
C LEU A 28 16.71 9.31 -6.28
N LYS A 29 16.02 9.94 -5.33
CA LYS A 29 14.67 9.58 -4.94
C LYS A 29 13.62 9.88 -6.01
N VAL A 30 13.77 10.96 -6.78
CA VAL A 30 12.88 11.25 -7.92
C VAL A 30 13.12 10.23 -9.04
N MET A 31 14.37 9.94 -9.37
CA MET A 31 14.74 8.95 -10.39
C MET A 31 14.20 7.55 -10.07
N SER A 32 14.32 7.12 -8.80
CA SER A 32 13.91 5.78 -8.38
C SER A 32 12.41 5.54 -8.48
N LYS A 33 11.57 6.59 -8.48
CA LYS A 33 10.11 6.45 -8.65
C LYS A 33 9.73 5.76 -9.96
N MET A 34 10.60 5.89 -10.97
CA MET A 34 10.43 5.33 -12.32
C MET A 34 11.44 4.21 -12.61
N GLY A 35 12.11 3.68 -11.57
CA GLY A 35 13.11 2.62 -11.73
C GLY A 35 14.44 3.07 -12.37
N ILE A 36 14.68 4.37 -12.54
CA ILE A 36 15.89 4.88 -13.20
C ILE A 36 17.05 4.91 -12.20
N SER A 37 18.15 4.24 -12.55
CA SER A 37 19.31 4.05 -11.66
C SER A 37 20.50 4.96 -11.98
N THR A 38 20.52 5.66 -13.13
CA THR A 38 21.68 6.47 -13.57
C THR A 38 21.26 7.88 -13.96
N ILE A 39 22.01 8.89 -13.50
CA ILE A 39 21.78 10.32 -13.84
C ILE A 39 21.88 10.57 -15.35
N ALA A 40 22.77 9.86 -16.05
CA ALA A 40 22.96 9.99 -17.49
C ALA A 40 21.67 9.64 -18.25
N SER A 41 21.01 8.52 -17.89
CA SER A 41 19.73 8.13 -18.50
C SER A 41 18.57 9.04 -18.09
N TYR A 42 18.62 9.66 -16.91
CA TYR A 42 17.58 10.60 -16.47
C TYR A 42 17.68 11.96 -17.16
N THR A 43 18.90 12.38 -17.48
CA THR A 43 19.16 13.69 -18.09
C THR A 43 18.55 13.73 -19.49
N GLY A 44 17.61 14.66 -19.73
CA GLY A 44 16.92 14.79 -21.01
C GLY A 44 15.76 13.80 -21.24
N ALA A 45 15.51 12.85 -20.33
CA ALA A 45 14.42 11.88 -20.48
C ALA A 45 13.01 12.47 -20.29
N GLN A 46 12.90 13.69 -19.73
CA GLN A 46 11.65 14.42 -19.52
C GLN A 46 10.57 13.58 -18.82
N VAL A 47 10.93 12.93 -17.72
CA VAL A 47 10.01 12.07 -16.94
C VAL A 47 9.06 12.90 -16.07
N PHE A 48 8.34 13.81 -16.73
CA PHE A 48 7.43 14.79 -16.17
C PHE A 48 6.18 14.89 -17.05
N GLU A 49 5.07 15.28 -16.43
CA GLU A 49 3.84 15.68 -17.12
C GLU A 49 3.60 17.17 -16.87
N ALA A 50 3.36 17.94 -17.93
CA ALA A 50 2.97 19.34 -17.82
C ALA A 50 1.44 19.45 -17.68
N ILE A 51 1.00 20.21 -16.69
CA ILE A 51 -0.42 20.55 -16.49
C ILE A 51 -0.51 22.06 -16.40
N GLY A 52 -1.24 22.68 -17.33
CA GLY A 52 -1.43 24.13 -17.35
C GLY A 52 -0.40 24.91 -18.18
N LEU A 53 0.38 24.26 -19.06
CA LEU A 53 1.26 24.94 -20.01
C LEU A 53 0.75 24.75 -21.45
N ALA A 54 0.66 25.84 -22.22
CA ALA A 54 0.23 25.79 -23.61
C ALA A 54 1.12 24.88 -24.46
N GLN A 55 0.52 24.14 -25.40
CA GLN A 55 1.25 23.21 -26.25
C GLN A 55 2.39 23.91 -27.02
N ARG A 56 2.19 25.13 -27.51
CA ARG A 56 3.23 25.92 -28.20
C ARG A 56 4.47 26.18 -27.36
N VAL A 57 4.32 26.35 -26.04
CA VAL A 57 5.44 26.56 -25.10
C VAL A 57 6.19 25.25 -24.93
N VAL A 58 5.46 24.14 -24.82
CA VAL A 58 6.03 22.81 -24.69
C VAL A 58 6.77 22.39 -25.96
N ASP A 59 6.19 22.63 -27.14
CA ASP A 59 6.80 22.28 -28.42
C ASP A 59 8.15 23.00 -28.64
N GLU A 60 8.24 24.28 -28.26
CA GLU A 60 9.45 25.10 -28.44
C GLU A 60 10.52 24.81 -27.36
N TYR A 61 10.13 24.70 -26.08
CA TYR A 61 11.08 24.71 -24.96
C TYR A 61 11.23 23.37 -24.23
N PHE A 62 10.26 22.46 -24.37
CA PHE A 62 10.20 21.18 -23.67
C PHE A 62 9.73 20.04 -24.60
N THR A 63 10.19 20.06 -25.85
CA THR A 63 9.71 19.20 -26.93
C THR A 63 9.67 17.73 -26.49
N GLY A 64 8.50 17.09 -26.59
CA GLY A 64 8.27 15.70 -26.19
C GLY A 64 7.55 15.51 -24.85
N THR A 65 7.47 16.56 -24.01
CA THR A 65 6.71 16.51 -22.75
C THR A 65 5.20 16.53 -23.04
N THR A 66 4.43 15.72 -22.32
CA THR A 66 2.96 15.70 -22.47
C THR A 66 2.33 16.93 -21.80
N SER A 67 1.41 17.62 -22.49
CA SER A 67 0.56 18.69 -21.94
C SER A 67 -0.89 18.60 -22.42
N ARG A 68 -1.65 17.66 -21.86
CA ARG A 68 -2.99 17.28 -22.36
C ARG A 68 -4.02 18.41 -22.34
N LEU A 69 -3.89 19.32 -21.38
CA LEU A 69 -4.87 20.39 -21.19
C LEU A 69 -4.42 21.71 -21.81
N GLY A 70 -3.21 21.83 -22.36
CA GLY A 70 -2.67 23.16 -22.63
C GLY A 70 -2.61 24.04 -21.38
N GLY A 71 -2.72 25.36 -21.54
CA GLY A 71 -2.76 26.32 -20.45
C GLY A 71 -2.07 27.64 -20.79
N ILE A 72 -1.28 28.16 -19.86
CA ILE A 72 -0.66 29.49 -19.99
C ILE A 72 0.47 29.50 -21.02
N ASP A 73 0.63 30.64 -21.69
CA ASP A 73 1.65 30.90 -22.68
C ASP A 73 2.84 31.70 -22.12
N ILE A 74 3.82 32.03 -22.98
CA ILE A 74 5.04 32.73 -22.58
C ILE A 74 4.74 34.15 -22.06
N GLU A 75 3.70 34.78 -22.59
CA GLU A 75 3.24 36.12 -22.20
C GLU A 75 2.71 36.13 -20.76
N VAL A 76 1.88 35.14 -20.39
CA VAL A 76 1.41 34.99 -19.01
C VAL A 76 2.56 34.60 -18.07
N ILE A 77 3.45 33.70 -18.48
CA ILE A 77 4.65 33.34 -17.69
C ILE A 77 5.50 34.58 -17.41
N ALA A 78 5.76 35.40 -18.42
CA ALA A 78 6.51 36.65 -18.30
C ALA A 78 5.78 37.64 -17.37
N SER A 79 4.46 37.78 -17.50
CA SER A 79 3.66 38.66 -16.65
C SER A 79 3.72 38.26 -15.17
N GLU A 80 3.60 36.97 -14.85
CA GLU A 80 3.75 36.50 -13.46
C GLU A 80 5.19 36.65 -12.93
N ALA A 81 6.20 36.45 -13.77
CA ALA A 81 7.60 36.70 -13.39
C ALA A 81 7.83 38.19 -13.08
N ILE A 82 7.28 39.10 -13.90
CA ILE A 82 7.33 40.55 -13.69
C ILE A 82 6.59 40.94 -12.41
N ALA A 83 5.41 40.36 -12.14
CA ALA A 83 4.67 40.64 -10.91
C ALA A 83 5.47 40.28 -9.64
N ARG A 84 6.13 39.11 -9.63
CA ARG A 84 7.04 38.70 -8.54
C ARG A 84 8.26 39.62 -8.45
N HIS A 85 8.81 40.04 -9.59
CA HIS A 85 9.91 40.99 -9.65
C HIS A 85 9.54 42.35 -9.04
N GLN A 86 8.34 42.88 -9.35
CA GLN A 86 7.86 44.15 -8.81
C GLN A 86 7.63 44.13 -7.29
N ILE A 87 7.38 42.96 -6.69
CA ILE A 87 7.33 42.80 -5.22
C ILE A 87 8.74 42.99 -4.61
N ALA A 88 9.76 42.44 -5.27
CA ALA A 88 11.15 42.54 -4.82
C ALA A 88 11.80 43.90 -5.17
N TYR A 89 11.38 44.50 -6.28
CA TYR A 89 11.86 45.78 -6.83
C TYR A 89 10.66 46.67 -7.20
N PRO A 90 10.03 47.33 -6.22
CA PRO A 90 8.87 48.18 -6.48
C PRO A 90 9.23 49.34 -7.42
N PRO A 91 8.36 49.70 -8.38
CA PRO A 91 8.60 50.83 -9.31
C PRO A 91 8.88 52.19 -8.64
N GLY A 92 8.59 52.34 -7.35
CA GLY A 92 8.88 53.53 -6.54
C GLY A 92 10.25 53.54 -5.84
N GLY A 93 11.12 52.54 -6.04
CA GLY A 93 12.51 52.56 -5.58
C GLY A 93 12.75 52.26 -4.09
N GLU A 94 11.75 51.72 -3.36
CA GLU A 94 11.98 51.24 -1.98
C GLU A 94 13.11 50.19 -1.95
N ILE A 95 14.04 50.35 -1.01
CA ILE A 95 15.27 49.55 -0.90
C ILE A 95 14.96 48.07 -0.57
N PRO A 96 15.53 47.10 -1.32
CA PRO A 96 15.47 45.67 -0.99
C PRO A 96 16.21 45.37 0.33
N GLY A 97 15.52 44.74 1.30
CA GLY A 97 16.12 44.26 2.56
C GLY A 97 15.29 44.51 3.82
N THR A 98 14.25 45.34 3.76
CA THR A 98 13.39 45.68 4.92
C THR A 98 12.14 44.79 5.05
N LYS A 99 11.67 44.18 3.95
CA LYS A 99 10.48 43.30 3.95
C LYS A 99 10.88 41.84 4.09
N LYS A 100 10.36 41.17 5.13
CA LYS A 100 10.46 39.71 5.27
C LYS A 100 9.71 39.04 4.12
N LEU A 101 10.16 37.86 3.70
CA LEU A 101 9.39 37.02 2.77
C LEU A 101 7.99 36.74 3.35
N PRO A 102 6.93 36.72 2.51
CA PRO A 102 5.62 36.25 2.93
C PRO A 102 5.72 34.85 3.55
N THR A 103 4.94 34.59 4.60
CA THR A 103 4.95 33.27 5.25
C THR A 103 4.42 32.15 4.34
N GLY A 104 3.47 32.49 3.45
CA GLY A 104 2.77 31.52 2.61
C GLY A 104 1.83 30.61 3.41
N GLY A 105 0.99 29.88 2.70
CA GLY A 105 0.02 28.90 3.18
C GLY A 105 0.01 27.58 2.39
N GLU A 106 0.91 27.40 1.43
CA GLU A 106 0.88 26.25 0.51
C GLU A 106 0.90 24.87 1.21
N TYR A 107 1.74 24.70 2.23
CA TYR A 107 1.90 23.43 2.95
C TYR A 107 0.94 23.27 4.14
N GLN A 108 0.53 24.38 4.73
CA GLN A 108 -0.36 24.43 5.88
C GLN A 108 -1.21 25.68 5.78
N TRP A 109 -2.52 25.54 5.99
CA TRP A 109 -3.44 26.66 5.96
C TRP A 109 -2.98 27.79 6.90
N ARG A 110 -2.99 29.00 6.36
CA ARG A 110 -2.80 30.26 7.08
C ARG A 110 -3.91 31.20 6.66
N ARG A 111 -4.31 32.10 7.56
CA ARG A 111 -5.37 33.09 7.29
C ARG A 111 -5.08 33.94 6.05
N ASP A 112 -3.82 34.36 5.91
CA ASP A 112 -3.36 35.25 4.84
C ASP A 112 -2.52 34.49 3.77
N GLY A 113 -2.68 33.17 3.67
CA GLY A 113 -1.95 32.32 2.72
C GLY A 113 -2.83 31.79 1.59
N GLU A 114 -2.30 30.84 0.80
CA GLU A 114 -3.03 30.18 -0.28
C GLU A 114 -4.31 29.48 0.25
N PRO A 115 -5.40 29.42 -0.54
CA PRO A 115 -6.64 28.79 -0.12
C PRO A 115 -6.52 27.27 0.04
N HIS A 116 -7.26 26.69 0.99
CA HIS A 116 -7.42 25.24 1.18
C HIS A 116 -8.90 24.87 1.17
N LEU A 117 -9.24 23.73 0.59
CA LEU A 117 -10.62 23.20 0.60
C LEU A 117 -11.07 22.85 2.02
N PHE A 118 -10.13 22.43 2.88
CA PHE A 118 -10.34 22.34 4.31
C PHE A 118 -9.64 23.50 5.01
N ASP A 119 -10.46 24.35 5.62
CA ASP A 119 -10.08 25.45 6.48
C ASP A 119 -10.85 25.34 7.80
N PRO A 120 -10.58 26.18 8.82
CA PRO A 120 -11.25 26.08 10.10
C PRO A 120 -12.78 26.10 10.04
N GLU A 121 -13.37 26.87 9.11
CA GLU A 121 -14.81 27.02 9.00
C GLU A 121 -15.47 25.81 8.33
N THR A 122 -14.92 25.32 7.22
CA THR A 122 -15.41 24.09 6.56
C THR A 122 -15.25 22.87 7.47
N VAL A 123 -14.15 22.78 8.23
CA VAL A 123 -13.95 21.75 9.27
C VAL A 123 -15.04 21.84 10.35
N PHE A 124 -15.32 23.04 10.85
CA PHE A 124 -16.36 23.25 11.86
C PHE A 124 -17.75 22.86 11.36
N LEU A 125 -18.15 23.34 10.18
CA LEU A 125 -19.47 23.05 9.59
C LEU A 125 -19.68 21.54 9.37
N LEU A 126 -18.66 20.85 8.84
CA LEU A 126 -18.72 19.40 8.63
C LEU A 126 -18.84 18.61 9.95
N GLN A 127 -18.06 18.98 10.97
CA GLN A 127 -18.16 18.35 12.28
C GLN A 127 -19.50 18.66 12.97
N HIS A 128 -19.99 19.90 12.88
CA HIS A 128 -21.22 20.31 13.52
C HIS A 128 -22.44 19.64 12.88
N SER A 129 -22.53 19.63 11.55
CA SER A 129 -23.64 19.04 10.81
C SER A 129 -23.81 17.55 11.10
N THR A 130 -22.70 16.80 11.11
CA THR A 130 -22.72 15.34 11.34
C THR A 130 -22.97 14.97 12.80
N ARG A 131 -22.45 15.76 13.76
CA ARG A 131 -22.73 15.54 15.19
C ARG A 131 -24.15 15.90 15.59
N THR A 132 -24.71 16.96 15.02
CA THR A 132 -26.07 17.44 15.36
C THR A 132 -27.16 16.89 14.46
N ARG A 133 -26.80 16.08 13.46
CA ARG A 133 -27.70 15.57 12.41
C ARG A 133 -28.55 16.67 11.78
N LYS A 134 -27.90 17.76 11.36
CA LYS A 134 -28.54 18.88 10.66
C LYS A 134 -28.08 18.95 9.20
N PHE A 135 -28.91 18.45 8.29
CA PHE A 135 -28.62 18.43 6.85
C PHE A 135 -28.45 19.83 6.25
N GLU A 136 -29.22 20.83 6.68
CA GLU A 136 -29.05 22.22 6.22
C GLU A 136 -27.67 22.80 6.54
N VAL A 137 -27.08 22.44 7.69
CA VAL A 137 -25.70 22.84 8.01
C VAL A 137 -24.70 22.10 7.12
N PHE A 138 -25.02 20.86 6.72
CA PHE A 138 -24.21 20.12 5.76
C PHE A 138 -24.24 20.76 4.38
N LYS A 139 -25.41 21.23 3.91
CA LYS A 139 -25.52 22.01 2.66
C LYS A 139 -24.68 23.28 2.71
N ASN A 140 -24.69 24.02 3.81
CA ASN A 140 -23.80 25.17 3.99
C ASN A 140 -22.30 24.79 3.89
N TYR A 141 -21.92 23.61 4.39
CA TYR A 141 -20.58 23.07 4.22
C TYR A 141 -20.27 22.76 2.74
N THR A 142 -21.14 22.03 2.06
CA THR A 142 -20.89 21.60 0.67
C THR A 142 -20.92 22.79 -0.28
N ASP A 143 -21.81 23.76 -0.09
CA ASP A 143 -21.84 25.02 -0.84
C ASP A 143 -20.53 25.79 -0.71
N LYS A 144 -19.98 25.88 0.50
CA LYS A 144 -18.70 26.56 0.73
C LYS A 144 -17.53 25.86 0.05
N VAL A 145 -17.50 24.52 0.10
CA VAL A 145 -16.49 23.71 -0.59
C VAL A 145 -16.63 23.82 -2.12
N ASN A 146 -17.86 23.70 -2.63
CA ASN A 146 -18.16 23.76 -4.07
C ASN A 146 -17.86 25.15 -4.64
N ASN A 147 -18.19 26.23 -3.92
CA ASN A 147 -17.89 27.59 -4.36
C ASN A 147 -16.39 27.89 -4.34
N ARG A 148 -15.66 27.49 -3.30
CA ARG A 148 -14.19 27.64 -3.28
C ARG A 148 -13.49 26.81 -4.34
N SER A 149 -14.04 25.67 -4.70
CA SER A 149 -13.49 24.86 -5.80
C SER A 149 -13.49 25.64 -7.12
N LYS A 150 -14.42 26.60 -7.30
CA LYS A 150 -14.48 27.52 -8.45
C LYS A 150 -13.39 28.59 -8.43
N ASP A 151 -12.72 28.84 -7.30
CA ASP A 151 -11.54 29.71 -7.19
C ASP A 151 -10.27 29.01 -7.75
N LEU A 152 -10.44 28.21 -8.82
CA LEU A 152 -9.40 27.45 -9.53
C LEU A 152 -8.57 26.49 -8.67
N MET A 153 -9.17 25.90 -7.64
CA MET A 153 -8.46 24.98 -6.74
C MET A 153 -8.37 23.54 -7.27
N THR A 154 -9.31 23.14 -8.13
CA THR A 154 -9.43 21.77 -8.67
C THR A 154 -10.00 21.81 -10.09
N LEU A 155 -9.71 20.80 -10.92
CA LEU A 155 -10.29 20.70 -12.26
C LEU A 155 -11.81 20.52 -12.21
N ARG A 156 -12.34 19.67 -11.33
CA ARG A 156 -13.81 19.53 -11.16
C ARG A 156 -14.52 20.80 -10.69
N GLY A 157 -13.81 21.79 -10.14
CA GLY A 157 -14.35 23.11 -9.84
C GLY A 157 -14.72 23.91 -11.11
N LEU A 158 -14.13 23.54 -12.24
CA LEU A 158 -14.34 24.13 -13.56
C LEU A 158 -15.55 23.55 -14.31
N PHE A 159 -16.10 22.43 -13.84
CA PHE A 159 -17.22 21.78 -14.50
C PHE A 159 -18.55 22.36 -14.02
N GLU A 160 -19.48 22.60 -14.93
CA GLU A 160 -20.88 22.82 -14.60
C GLU A 160 -21.69 21.58 -14.98
N LEU A 161 -22.80 21.35 -14.29
CA LEU A 161 -23.72 20.28 -14.64
C LEU A 161 -24.75 20.86 -15.61
N ALA A 162 -24.76 20.34 -16.84
CA ALA A 162 -25.64 20.82 -17.90
C ALA A 162 -27.09 20.39 -17.63
N PRO A 163 -28.07 21.31 -17.63
CA PRO A 163 -29.49 20.98 -17.46
C PRO A 163 -30.11 20.53 -18.80
N ASN A 164 -29.43 19.64 -19.53
CA ASN A 164 -29.86 19.18 -20.86
C ASN A 164 -30.83 17.98 -20.81
N ARG A 165 -31.17 17.51 -19.61
CA ARG A 165 -32.10 16.41 -19.35
C ARG A 165 -33.27 16.91 -18.50
N LYS A 166 -34.44 16.26 -18.65
CA LYS A 166 -35.62 16.59 -17.84
C LYS A 166 -35.43 16.07 -16.41
N PRO A 167 -35.54 16.92 -15.38
CA PRO A 167 -35.50 16.47 -13.99
C PRO A 167 -36.60 15.45 -13.68
N ILE A 168 -36.33 14.57 -12.72
CA ILE A 168 -37.29 13.57 -12.21
C ILE A 168 -37.59 13.81 -10.72
N PRO A 169 -38.70 13.29 -10.19
CA PRO A 169 -38.96 13.28 -8.75
C PRO A 169 -37.86 12.55 -7.98
N LEU A 170 -37.53 13.05 -6.77
CA LEU A 170 -36.48 12.48 -5.92
C LEU A 170 -36.80 11.04 -5.51
N GLU A 171 -38.09 10.71 -5.41
CA GLU A 171 -38.61 9.39 -5.05
C GLU A 171 -38.33 8.33 -6.14
N GLU A 172 -38.08 8.73 -7.38
CA GLU A 172 -37.67 7.82 -8.46
C GLU A 172 -36.18 7.46 -8.41
N VAL A 173 -35.37 8.21 -7.65
CA VAL A 173 -33.93 7.95 -7.51
C VAL A 173 -33.69 6.86 -6.47
N GLU A 174 -32.74 5.96 -6.76
CA GLU A 174 -32.32 4.90 -5.85
C GLU A 174 -32.10 5.43 -4.42
N PRO A 175 -32.48 4.65 -3.39
CA PRO A 175 -32.45 5.14 -2.02
C PRO A 175 -31.00 5.25 -1.50
N VAL A 176 -30.83 6.05 -0.44
CA VAL A 176 -29.55 6.22 0.26
C VAL A 176 -28.89 4.88 0.59
N SER A 177 -29.68 3.87 1.00
CA SER A 177 -29.21 2.53 1.36
C SER A 177 -28.52 1.77 0.22
N GLU A 178 -28.80 2.10 -1.04
CA GLU A 178 -28.09 1.51 -2.20
C GLU A 178 -26.86 2.34 -2.58
N ILE A 179 -26.94 3.66 -2.50
CA ILE A 179 -25.82 4.55 -2.84
C ILE A 179 -24.64 4.34 -1.88
N VAL A 180 -24.89 4.23 -0.57
CA VAL A 180 -23.80 4.07 0.43
C VAL A 180 -23.00 2.79 0.26
N LYS A 181 -23.54 1.75 -0.39
CA LYS A 181 -22.81 0.52 -0.71
C LYS A 181 -21.66 0.74 -1.71
N ARG A 182 -21.73 1.82 -2.48
CA ARG A 182 -20.68 2.28 -3.42
C ARG A 182 -19.61 3.12 -2.72
N PHE A 183 -19.80 3.45 -1.44
CA PHE A 183 -18.86 4.25 -0.68
C PHE A 183 -17.92 3.39 0.14
N SER A 184 -16.66 3.81 0.15
CA SER A 184 -15.65 3.23 1.03
C SER A 184 -14.88 4.29 1.78
N THR A 185 -14.47 3.98 3.02
CA THR A 185 -13.43 4.78 3.67
C THR A 185 -12.08 4.40 3.07
N GLY A 186 -11.26 5.39 2.71
CA GLY A 186 -9.96 5.17 2.09
C GLY A 186 -8.99 4.36 2.96
N ALA A 187 -8.01 3.75 2.31
CA ALA A 187 -6.97 2.92 2.93
C ALA A 187 -6.09 3.74 3.90
N MET A 188 -6.32 3.62 5.20
CA MET A 188 -5.62 4.37 6.24
C MET A 188 -5.11 3.42 7.32
N SER A 189 -3.80 3.14 7.32
CA SER A 189 -3.24 2.07 8.14
C SER A 189 -3.43 2.28 9.64
N TYR A 190 -3.80 1.22 10.35
CA TYR A 190 -3.54 1.13 11.79
C TYR A 190 -2.04 1.36 12.07
N GLY A 191 -1.74 2.17 13.09
CA GLY A 191 -0.42 2.75 13.34
C GLY A 191 -0.33 4.19 12.85
N SER A 192 -0.76 4.49 11.61
CA SER A 192 -0.89 5.88 11.15
C SER A 192 -2.04 6.60 11.86
N ILE A 193 -3.19 5.93 11.92
CA ILE A 193 -4.33 6.36 12.75
C ILE A 193 -4.46 5.46 13.98
N SER A 194 -5.12 5.99 15.01
CA SER A 194 -5.39 5.29 16.27
C SER A 194 -6.32 4.10 16.07
N LYS A 195 -6.33 3.16 17.02
CA LYS A 195 -7.25 2.02 17.02
C LYS A 195 -8.70 2.51 17.02
N GLU A 196 -8.98 3.53 17.83
CA GLU A 196 -10.29 4.12 18.02
C GLU A 196 -10.84 4.71 16.71
N ALA A 197 -10.02 5.50 16.00
CA ALA A 197 -10.41 6.05 14.70
C ALA A 197 -10.64 4.94 13.67
N HIS A 198 -9.74 3.95 13.61
CA HIS A 198 -9.82 2.87 12.64
C HIS A 198 -11.04 1.97 12.84
N GLU A 199 -11.35 1.59 14.08
CA GLU A 199 -12.53 0.78 14.41
C GLU A 199 -13.83 1.56 14.25
N THR A 200 -13.83 2.86 14.57
CA THR A 200 -15.00 3.73 14.37
C THR A 200 -15.43 3.77 12.91
N LEU A 201 -14.47 3.87 11.98
CA LEU A 201 -14.75 3.83 10.55
C LEU A 201 -15.30 2.46 10.12
N ALA A 202 -14.71 1.37 10.59
CA ALA A 202 -15.16 0.03 10.24
C ALA A 202 -16.60 -0.24 10.71
N ILE A 203 -16.91 0.07 11.97
CA ILE A 203 -18.26 -0.10 12.52
C ILE A 203 -19.27 0.72 11.71
N ALA A 204 -18.97 1.99 11.42
CA ALA A 204 -19.86 2.86 10.66
C ALA A 204 -20.16 2.30 9.26
N MET A 205 -19.13 1.87 8.53
CA MET A 205 -19.31 1.37 7.17
C MET A 205 -20.03 0.03 7.15
N ASN A 206 -19.74 -0.86 8.10
CA ASN A 206 -20.41 -2.16 8.21
C ASN A 206 -21.90 -1.99 8.52
N ARG A 207 -22.28 -1.03 9.38
CA ARG A 207 -23.70 -0.70 9.65
C ARG A 207 -24.43 -0.20 8.41
N LEU A 208 -23.74 0.57 7.55
CA LEU A 208 -24.32 1.10 6.31
C LEU A 208 -24.34 0.08 5.15
N GLY A 209 -23.62 -1.04 5.26
CA GLY A 209 -23.35 -1.92 4.12
C GLY A 209 -22.37 -1.34 3.10
N GLY A 210 -21.69 -0.24 3.43
CA GLY A 210 -20.53 0.24 2.69
C GLY A 210 -19.25 -0.48 3.14
N LYS A 211 -18.07 0.04 2.77
CA LYS A 211 -16.81 -0.68 3.01
C LYS A 211 -15.78 0.16 3.76
N SER A 212 -15.07 -0.41 4.72
CA SER A 212 -13.85 0.18 5.26
C SER A 212 -12.60 -0.55 4.78
N ASN A 213 -11.45 0.11 4.84
CA ASN A 213 -10.18 -0.42 4.34
C ASN A 213 -9.10 -0.37 5.41
N THR A 214 -8.38 -1.47 5.59
CA THR A 214 -7.31 -1.61 6.60
C THR A 214 -6.12 -0.68 6.41
N GLY A 215 -5.88 -0.25 5.17
CA GLY A 215 -4.57 0.24 4.76
C GLY A 215 -3.46 -0.80 4.96
N GLU A 216 -2.21 -0.32 4.95
CA GLU A 216 -1.00 -1.15 4.95
C GLU A 216 -0.59 -1.67 6.34
N GLY A 217 -1.49 -1.59 7.33
CA GLY A 217 -1.14 -1.75 8.75
C GLY A 217 -1.34 -3.14 9.32
N GLY A 218 -1.93 -4.06 8.56
CA GLY A 218 -2.54 -5.28 9.09
C GLY A 218 -3.86 -5.00 9.81
N GLU A 219 -4.50 -6.04 10.31
CA GLU A 219 -5.70 -5.96 11.15
C GLU A 219 -5.63 -7.01 12.26
N ASP A 220 -5.97 -6.60 13.48
CA ASP A 220 -5.97 -7.51 14.63
C ASP A 220 -7.07 -8.59 14.47
N PRO A 221 -6.75 -9.89 14.58
CA PRO A 221 -7.73 -10.98 14.44
C PRO A 221 -8.92 -10.90 15.39
N GLU A 222 -8.79 -10.23 16.55
CA GLU A 222 -9.93 -10.00 17.46
C GLU A 222 -11.08 -9.24 16.78
N ARG A 223 -10.79 -8.46 15.73
CA ARG A 223 -11.79 -7.69 14.98
C ARG A 223 -12.64 -8.54 14.04
N TYR A 224 -12.26 -9.78 13.78
CA TYR A 224 -13.01 -10.70 12.90
C TYR A 224 -14.24 -11.27 13.60
N ILE A 225 -14.26 -11.20 14.94
CA ILE A 225 -15.38 -11.64 15.76
C ILE A 225 -16.33 -10.45 15.97
N PRO A 226 -17.62 -10.58 15.59
CA PRO A 226 -18.62 -9.54 15.88
C PRO A 226 -18.73 -9.27 17.38
N LEU A 227 -19.02 -8.02 17.72
CA LEU A 227 -19.27 -7.60 19.10
C LEU A 227 -20.61 -8.14 19.60
N PRO A 228 -20.82 -8.23 20.93
CA PRO A 228 -22.09 -8.70 21.50
C PRO A 228 -23.34 -7.92 21.06
N ASN A 229 -23.18 -6.67 20.63
CA ASN A 229 -24.27 -5.83 20.13
C ASN A 229 -24.55 -6.01 18.62
N GLY A 230 -23.83 -6.93 17.95
CA GLY A 230 -23.94 -7.19 16.51
C GLY A 230 -23.02 -6.33 15.62
N ASP A 231 -22.33 -5.33 16.17
CA ASP A 231 -21.39 -4.53 15.40
C ASP A 231 -20.16 -5.34 14.98
N SER A 232 -19.67 -5.10 13.76
CA SER A 232 -18.42 -5.66 13.29
C SER A 232 -17.33 -4.60 13.22
N LYS A 233 -16.16 -4.93 13.78
CA LYS A 233 -14.94 -4.13 13.65
C LYS A 233 -14.09 -4.55 12.45
N ARG A 234 -14.42 -5.64 11.76
CA ARG A 234 -13.69 -6.15 10.61
C ARG A 234 -13.75 -5.14 9.46
N SER A 235 -12.61 -4.84 8.84
CA SER A 235 -12.63 -4.06 7.60
C SER A 235 -12.95 -4.96 6.42
N ALA A 236 -13.92 -4.57 5.59
CA ALA A 236 -14.31 -5.30 4.39
C ALA A 236 -13.17 -5.39 3.36
N ILE A 237 -12.40 -4.31 3.20
CA ILE A 237 -11.26 -4.24 2.28
C ILE A 237 -9.96 -4.44 3.05
N LYS A 238 -9.17 -5.41 2.62
CA LYS A 238 -7.88 -5.78 3.20
C LYS A 238 -6.79 -5.44 2.19
N GLN A 239 -5.89 -4.53 2.53
CA GLN A 239 -4.83 -4.09 1.62
C GLN A 239 -3.62 -5.04 1.65
N VAL A 240 -3.06 -5.31 0.48
CA VAL A 240 -1.81 -6.03 0.26
C VAL A 240 -0.85 -5.03 -0.39
N ALA A 241 0.13 -4.55 0.38
CA ALA A 241 1.12 -3.55 -0.06
C ALA A 241 2.54 -4.11 0.02
N SER A 242 3.53 -3.41 -0.53
CA SER A 242 4.94 -3.85 -0.65
C SER A 242 5.60 -4.29 0.67
N GLY A 243 5.16 -3.75 1.82
CA GLY A 243 5.66 -4.18 3.12
C GLY A 243 5.14 -5.54 3.62
N ARG A 244 4.03 -6.04 3.06
CA ARG A 244 3.29 -7.24 3.51
C ARG A 244 3.00 -7.27 5.02
N PHE A 245 2.90 -6.10 5.65
CA PHE A 245 2.64 -6.00 7.09
C PHE A 245 1.26 -6.58 7.43
N GLY A 246 1.23 -7.55 8.34
CA GLY A 246 0.00 -8.21 8.80
C GLY A 246 -0.73 -9.03 7.73
N VAL A 247 -0.08 -9.32 6.59
CA VAL A 247 -0.67 -10.15 5.53
C VAL A 247 -0.43 -11.62 5.86
N THR A 248 -1.42 -12.24 6.50
CA THR A 248 -1.43 -13.68 6.85
C THR A 248 -2.56 -14.39 6.11
N SER A 249 -2.56 -15.72 6.10
CA SER A 249 -3.72 -16.51 5.62
C SER A 249 -5.04 -16.05 6.25
N GLU A 250 -5.05 -15.86 7.58
CA GLU A 250 -6.25 -15.45 8.32
C GLU A 250 -6.73 -14.04 7.95
N TYR A 251 -5.80 -13.13 7.70
CA TYR A 251 -6.10 -11.78 7.20
C TYR A 251 -6.75 -11.82 5.81
N LEU A 252 -6.26 -12.68 4.91
CA LEU A 252 -6.73 -12.78 3.53
C LEU A 252 -8.13 -13.40 3.43
N VAL A 253 -8.43 -14.44 4.21
CA VAL A 253 -9.77 -15.08 4.21
C VAL A 253 -10.85 -14.22 4.87
N ASN A 254 -10.47 -13.24 5.70
CA ASN A 254 -11.38 -12.30 6.37
C ASN A 254 -11.58 -10.99 5.57
N ALA A 255 -11.59 -11.08 4.24
CA ALA A 255 -11.76 -9.98 3.30
C ALA A 255 -12.98 -10.19 2.40
N ASP A 256 -13.69 -9.11 2.08
CA ASP A 256 -14.64 -9.07 0.95
C ASP A 256 -13.93 -8.56 -0.31
N ASP A 257 -12.97 -7.64 -0.15
CA ASP A 257 -12.07 -7.18 -1.21
C ASP A 257 -10.60 -7.26 -0.75
N LEU A 258 -9.73 -7.76 -1.61
CA LEU A 258 -8.27 -7.73 -1.44
C LEU A 258 -7.67 -6.65 -2.34
N GLN A 259 -7.11 -5.60 -1.75
CA GLN A 259 -6.57 -4.46 -2.50
C GLN A 259 -5.04 -4.51 -2.64
N ILE A 260 -4.55 -4.79 -3.84
CA ILE A 260 -3.15 -4.61 -4.24
C ILE A 260 -2.87 -3.10 -4.34
N LYS A 261 -1.97 -2.60 -3.48
CA LYS A 261 -1.60 -1.18 -3.45
C LYS A 261 -0.34 -0.93 -4.28
N MET A 262 -0.49 -0.64 -5.57
CA MET A 262 0.64 -0.24 -6.41
C MET A 262 1.18 1.12 -5.99
N ALA A 263 0.29 2.09 -5.74
CA ALA A 263 0.69 3.44 -5.36
C ALA A 263 -0.40 4.17 -4.54
N GLN A 264 -0.08 5.37 -4.08
CA GLN A 264 -1.03 6.30 -3.48
C GLN A 264 -0.72 7.73 -3.94
N GLY A 265 -1.75 8.56 -4.09
CA GLY A 265 -1.61 9.91 -4.66
C GLY A 265 -0.64 10.83 -3.94
N ALA A 266 -0.51 10.70 -2.60
CA ALA A 266 0.37 11.54 -1.80
C ALA A 266 1.88 11.26 -1.97
N LYS A 267 2.23 10.11 -2.55
CA LYS A 267 3.61 9.68 -2.82
C LYS A 267 3.68 8.53 -3.82
N PRO A 268 3.35 8.77 -5.10
CA PRO A 268 3.56 7.80 -6.16
C PRO A 268 5.05 7.47 -6.31
N GLY A 269 5.35 6.22 -6.67
CA GLY A 269 6.71 5.71 -6.80
C GLY A 269 7.46 5.51 -5.48
N GLU A 270 6.76 5.51 -4.34
CA GLU A 270 7.35 5.28 -3.02
C GLU A 270 6.50 4.36 -2.12
N GLY A 271 7.15 3.75 -1.13
CA GLY A 271 6.50 2.89 -0.14
C GLY A 271 5.81 3.63 1.02
N GLY A 272 5.02 2.88 1.78
CA GLY A 272 4.49 3.27 3.08
C GLY A 272 5.59 3.72 4.05
N GLN A 273 5.25 4.63 4.96
CA GLN A 273 6.17 5.14 5.99
C GLN A 273 5.43 5.23 7.32
N LEU A 274 5.97 4.57 8.34
CA LEU A 274 5.53 4.71 9.73
C LEU A 274 6.75 5.05 10.60
N PRO A 275 6.83 6.27 11.16
CA PRO A 275 7.91 6.65 12.07
C PRO A 275 8.02 5.70 13.26
N GLY A 276 9.24 5.41 13.71
CA GLY A 276 9.52 4.45 14.80
C GLY A 276 8.80 4.77 16.10
N GLN A 277 8.64 6.07 16.41
CA GLN A 277 7.88 6.54 17.57
C GLN A 277 6.39 6.19 17.54
N LYS A 278 5.85 5.76 16.40
CA LYS A 278 4.47 5.27 16.26
C LYS A 278 4.39 3.74 16.25
N VAL A 279 5.52 3.04 16.32
CA VAL A 279 5.60 1.58 16.30
C VAL A 279 5.58 1.05 17.73
N TYR A 280 4.47 1.30 18.41
CA TYR A 280 4.21 0.76 19.76
C TYR A 280 4.07 -0.77 19.73
N PRO A 281 4.22 -1.48 20.86
CA PRO A 281 4.14 -2.94 20.93
C PRO A 281 2.92 -3.56 20.24
N TRP A 282 1.74 -2.96 20.37
CA TRP A 282 0.52 -3.42 19.70
C TRP A 282 0.53 -3.21 18.17
N VAL A 283 1.16 -2.12 17.69
CA VAL A 283 1.34 -1.87 16.25
C VAL A 283 2.35 -2.87 15.69
N ALA A 284 3.46 -3.07 16.41
CA ALA A 284 4.51 -4.01 16.05
C ALA A 284 3.97 -5.45 15.97
N LYS A 285 3.14 -5.87 16.94
CA LYS A 285 2.44 -7.15 16.95
C LYS A 285 1.61 -7.34 15.68
N THR A 286 0.76 -6.36 15.35
CA THR A 286 -0.14 -6.44 14.17
C THR A 286 0.64 -6.50 12.85
N ARG A 287 1.83 -5.91 12.82
CA ARG A 287 2.68 -5.86 11.61
C ARG A 287 3.73 -6.96 11.53
N HIS A 288 3.86 -7.80 12.56
CA HIS A 288 4.97 -8.74 12.71
C HIS A 288 6.34 -8.04 12.59
N SER A 289 6.50 -6.94 13.33
CA SER A 289 7.70 -6.11 13.31
C SER A 289 8.26 -5.86 14.71
N THR A 290 9.39 -5.15 14.78
CA THR A 290 10.04 -4.77 16.04
C THR A 290 9.45 -3.46 16.60
N PRO A 291 9.10 -3.38 17.90
CA PRO A 291 8.70 -2.13 18.54
C PRO A 291 9.77 -1.04 18.44
N GLY A 292 9.35 0.22 18.28
CA GLY A 292 10.21 1.42 18.22
C GLY A 292 11.03 1.59 16.94
N VAL A 293 11.08 0.59 16.06
CA VAL A 293 11.83 0.65 14.81
C VAL A 293 10.96 1.21 13.69
N GLY A 294 11.45 2.22 12.98
CA GLY A 294 10.73 2.84 11.85
C GLY A 294 10.48 1.85 10.72
N LEU A 295 9.28 1.88 10.15
CA LEU A 295 8.88 0.99 9.06
C LEU A 295 8.79 1.79 7.76
N ILE A 296 9.77 1.58 6.88
CA ILE A 296 9.78 2.10 5.52
C ILE A 296 9.56 0.90 4.60
N SER A 297 8.42 0.87 3.91
CA SER A 297 8.15 -0.19 2.95
C SER A 297 9.01 -0.01 1.70
N PRO A 298 9.40 -1.10 1.02
CA PRO A 298 10.02 -1.01 -0.30
C PRO A 298 9.12 -0.20 -1.25
N PRO A 299 9.67 0.61 -2.17
CA PRO A 299 8.86 1.27 -3.19
C PRO A 299 8.09 0.28 -4.09
N PRO A 300 8.71 -0.77 -4.67
CA PRO A 300 7.98 -1.75 -5.46
C PRO A 300 7.42 -2.87 -4.59
N HIS A 301 6.41 -3.56 -5.12
CA HIS A 301 6.12 -4.92 -4.72
C HIS A 301 7.22 -5.82 -5.32
N HIS A 302 7.93 -6.58 -4.48
CA HIS A 302 9.02 -7.44 -4.99
C HIS A 302 8.52 -8.65 -5.79
N ASP A 303 7.22 -8.91 -5.79
CA ASP A 303 6.52 -9.90 -6.60
C ASP A 303 5.68 -9.27 -7.72
N ILE A 304 5.97 -8.00 -8.07
CA ILE A 304 5.38 -7.31 -9.23
C ILE A 304 6.45 -6.47 -9.92
N TYR A 305 7.12 -7.04 -10.92
CA TYR A 305 8.06 -6.31 -11.78
C TYR A 305 7.54 -6.10 -13.20
N SER A 306 6.39 -6.70 -13.51
CA SER A 306 5.75 -6.66 -14.81
C SER A 306 4.23 -6.85 -14.67
N ILE A 307 3.50 -6.80 -15.79
CA ILE A 307 2.05 -6.98 -15.77
C ILE A 307 1.67 -8.45 -15.54
N GLU A 308 2.48 -9.38 -15.99
CA GLU A 308 2.35 -10.82 -15.76
C GLU A 308 2.59 -11.18 -14.30
N ASP A 309 3.48 -10.49 -13.60
CA ASP A 309 3.67 -10.64 -12.16
C ASP A 309 2.47 -10.09 -11.37
N LEU A 310 1.89 -8.97 -11.82
CA LEU A 310 0.62 -8.50 -11.25
C LEU A 310 -0.49 -9.54 -11.44
N ALA A 311 -0.59 -10.12 -12.63
CA ALA A 311 -1.54 -11.21 -12.89
C ALA A 311 -1.28 -12.42 -11.99
N GLN A 312 -0.01 -12.74 -11.71
CA GLN A 312 0.34 -13.80 -10.76
C GLN A 312 -0.08 -13.46 -9.33
N LEU A 313 0.12 -12.23 -8.84
CA LEU A 313 -0.36 -11.84 -7.52
C LEU A 313 -1.90 -11.83 -7.45
N ILE A 314 -2.60 -11.37 -8.51
CA ILE A 314 -4.06 -11.46 -8.58
C ILE A 314 -4.50 -12.93 -8.47
N HIS A 315 -3.83 -13.83 -9.19
CA HIS A 315 -4.08 -15.26 -9.09
C HIS A 315 -3.84 -15.79 -7.68
N ASP A 316 -2.71 -15.44 -7.04
CA ASP A 316 -2.38 -15.88 -5.68
C ASP A 316 -3.42 -15.42 -4.65
N LEU A 317 -3.85 -14.16 -4.73
CA LEU A 317 -4.85 -13.59 -3.83
C LEU A 317 -6.24 -14.18 -4.06
N LYS A 318 -6.59 -14.49 -5.31
CA LYS A 318 -7.86 -15.17 -5.59
C LYS A 318 -7.86 -16.62 -5.10
N ASN A 319 -6.72 -17.32 -5.17
CA ASN A 319 -6.56 -18.65 -4.60
C ASN A 319 -6.61 -18.62 -3.06
N SER A 320 -6.06 -17.59 -2.42
CA SER A 320 -6.12 -17.45 -0.95
C SER A 320 -7.51 -17.04 -0.44
N ASN A 321 -8.31 -16.38 -1.27
CA ASN A 321 -9.72 -16.13 -0.98
C ASN A 321 -10.58 -16.05 -2.25
N LYS A 322 -11.20 -17.18 -2.61
CA LYS A 322 -12.07 -17.32 -3.79
C LYS A 322 -13.30 -16.39 -3.78
N ASP A 323 -13.74 -15.98 -2.59
CA ASP A 323 -14.95 -15.18 -2.41
C ASP A 323 -14.67 -13.67 -2.50
N ALA A 324 -13.41 -13.25 -2.32
CA ALA A 324 -13.03 -11.85 -2.36
C ALA A 324 -12.87 -11.32 -3.80
N ARG A 325 -13.19 -10.04 -4.01
CA ARG A 325 -12.82 -9.32 -5.24
C ARG A 325 -11.37 -8.86 -5.16
N ILE A 326 -10.65 -8.88 -6.28
CA ILE A 326 -9.28 -8.37 -6.35
C ILE A 326 -9.27 -6.95 -6.89
N HIS A 327 -8.72 -6.04 -6.09
CA HIS A 327 -8.73 -4.62 -6.33
C HIS A 327 -7.30 -4.12 -6.57
N VAL A 328 -7.07 -3.33 -7.62
CA VAL A 328 -5.76 -2.75 -7.91
C VAL A 328 -5.82 -1.23 -7.77
N LYS A 329 -5.05 -0.68 -6.83
CA LYS A 329 -4.98 0.76 -6.57
C LYS A 329 -3.82 1.39 -7.33
N LEU A 330 -4.16 2.21 -8.32
CA LEU A 330 -3.27 3.02 -9.14
C LEU A 330 -3.35 4.51 -8.73
N VAL A 331 -2.46 5.33 -9.29
CA VAL A 331 -2.53 6.79 -9.18
C VAL A 331 -2.69 7.37 -10.57
N ALA A 332 -3.47 8.44 -10.70
CA ALA A 332 -3.62 9.17 -11.94
C ALA A 332 -2.27 9.77 -12.37
N GLU A 333 -1.89 9.48 -13.60
CA GLU A 333 -0.80 10.07 -14.38
C GLU A 333 -1.08 9.78 -15.85
N VAL A 334 -0.38 10.44 -16.78
CA VAL A 334 -0.44 10.09 -18.20
C VAL A 334 -0.14 8.60 -18.42
N GLY A 335 -0.99 7.90 -19.17
CA GLY A 335 -0.82 6.50 -19.52
C GLY A 335 -1.50 5.51 -18.56
N VAL A 336 -2.10 5.99 -17.46
CA VAL A 336 -2.81 5.14 -16.50
C VAL A 336 -3.95 4.34 -17.13
N GLY A 337 -4.59 4.83 -18.20
CA GLY A 337 -5.62 4.09 -18.91
C GLY A 337 -5.09 2.83 -19.58
N THR A 338 -3.86 2.89 -20.12
CA THR A 338 -3.17 1.73 -20.69
C THR A 338 -2.85 0.69 -19.61
N VAL A 339 -2.36 1.16 -18.46
CA VAL A 339 -2.11 0.29 -17.31
C VAL A 339 -3.41 -0.36 -16.82
N ALA A 340 -4.51 0.40 -16.72
CA ALA A 340 -5.82 -0.11 -16.33
C ALA A 340 -6.36 -1.18 -17.31
N ALA A 341 -6.11 -1.05 -18.61
CA ALA A 341 -6.41 -2.10 -19.58
C ALA A 341 -5.61 -3.38 -19.32
N GLY A 342 -4.31 -3.26 -19.00
CA GLY A 342 -3.48 -4.37 -18.54
C GLY A 342 -4.03 -5.03 -17.27
N VAL A 343 -4.41 -4.23 -16.28
CA VAL A 343 -5.02 -4.67 -15.00
C VAL A 343 -6.32 -5.46 -15.24
N SER A 344 -7.19 -5.01 -16.15
CA SER A 344 -8.40 -5.76 -16.53
C SER A 344 -8.09 -7.08 -17.24
N LYS A 345 -7.05 -7.12 -18.08
CA LYS A 345 -6.57 -8.37 -18.71
C LYS A 345 -5.90 -9.31 -17.72
N ALA A 346 -5.33 -8.78 -16.64
CA ALA A 346 -4.77 -9.54 -15.52
C ALA A 346 -5.85 -10.07 -14.55
N HIS A 347 -7.14 -9.95 -14.91
CA HIS A 347 -8.29 -10.45 -14.15
C HIS A 347 -8.57 -9.71 -12.82
N ALA A 348 -8.16 -8.45 -12.66
CA ALA A 348 -8.64 -7.65 -11.53
C ALA A 348 -10.15 -7.38 -11.66
N ASP A 349 -10.86 -7.43 -10.54
CA ASP A 349 -12.30 -7.14 -10.45
C ASP A 349 -12.57 -5.63 -10.33
N VAL A 350 -11.65 -4.90 -9.70
CA VAL A 350 -11.76 -3.46 -9.47
C VAL A 350 -10.43 -2.77 -9.78
N VAL A 351 -10.48 -1.62 -10.45
CA VAL A 351 -9.34 -0.69 -10.58
C VAL A 351 -9.69 0.64 -9.91
N LEU A 352 -8.84 1.08 -8.98
CA LEU A 352 -8.97 2.38 -8.32
C LEU A 352 -7.97 3.36 -8.91
N ILE A 353 -8.48 4.51 -9.36
CA ILE A 353 -7.66 5.65 -9.77
C ILE A 353 -7.63 6.68 -8.64
N SER A 354 -6.47 6.83 -7.99
CA SER A 354 -6.27 7.85 -6.96
C SER A 354 -5.76 9.16 -7.53
N GLY A 355 -6.33 10.29 -7.12
CA GLY A 355 -5.80 11.61 -7.43
C GLY A 355 -4.56 11.98 -6.60
N HIS A 356 -3.71 12.86 -7.13
CA HIS A 356 -2.51 13.38 -6.46
C HIS A 356 -2.80 14.05 -5.10
N ASP A 357 -4.02 14.54 -4.90
CA ASP A 357 -4.46 15.28 -3.73
C ASP A 357 -4.80 14.37 -2.52
N GLY A 358 -4.65 13.06 -2.65
CA GLY A 358 -4.86 12.08 -1.58
C GLY A 358 -4.11 12.38 -0.27
N GLY A 359 -4.71 12.02 0.86
CA GLY A 359 -4.10 12.22 2.19
C GLY A 359 -2.97 11.23 2.50
N THR A 360 -2.15 11.57 3.51
CA THR A 360 -1.11 10.68 4.05
C THR A 360 -0.79 11.01 5.50
N GLY A 361 -0.44 10.00 6.29
CA GLY A 361 0.08 10.19 7.65
C GLY A 361 1.54 10.64 7.68
N ALA A 362 2.33 10.22 6.68
CA ALA A 362 3.75 10.57 6.53
C ALA A 362 4.20 10.43 5.06
N SER A 363 4.78 11.51 4.51
CA SER A 363 5.31 11.57 3.15
C SER A 363 6.34 12.71 3.04
N PRO A 364 7.36 12.58 2.16
CA PRO A 364 8.18 13.72 1.77
C PRO A 364 7.32 14.84 1.15
N LEU A 365 7.63 16.09 1.50
CA LEU A 365 6.90 17.26 0.99
C LEU A 365 6.98 17.38 -0.54
N THR A 366 8.11 16.99 -1.14
CA THR A 366 8.29 17.00 -2.59
C THR A 366 7.29 16.09 -3.30
N SER A 367 7.05 14.90 -2.76
CA SER A 367 6.10 13.94 -3.35
C SER A 367 4.66 14.38 -3.15
N LEU A 368 4.33 15.00 -2.01
CA LEU A 368 3.01 15.53 -1.73
C LEU A 368 2.59 16.65 -2.70
N LYS A 369 3.56 17.41 -3.22
CA LYS A 369 3.30 18.57 -4.08
C LYS A 369 3.59 18.36 -5.56
N HIS A 370 4.45 17.40 -5.90
CA HIS A 370 5.02 17.30 -7.26
C HIS A 370 4.97 15.89 -7.86
N ALA A 371 4.10 15.00 -7.37
CA ALA A 371 3.94 13.67 -7.95
C ALA A 371 2.46 13.27 -8.05
N GLY A 372 2.10 12.64 -9.17
CA GLY A 372 0.72 12.30 -9.53
C GLY A 372 -0.02 13.45 -10.23
N ALA A 373 -1.18 13.13 -10.80
CA ALA A 373 -2.07 14.05 -11.50
C ALA A 373 -3.48 14.08 -10.86
N PRO A 374 -4.35 15.05 -11.23
CA PRO A 374 -5.75 15.06 -10.85
C PRO A 374 -6.48 13.79 -11.28
N TRP A 375 -7.35 13.27 -10.42
CA TRP A 375 -8.10 12.04 -10.71
C TRP A 375 -9.05 12.23 -11.89
N GLU A 376 -9.53 13.45 -12.14
CA GLU A 376 -10.38 13.77 -13.28
C GLU A 376 -9.72 13.35 -14.60
N LEU A 377 -8.40 13.55 -14.73
CA LEU A 377 -7.63 13.17 -15.92
C LEU A 377 -7.49 11.66 -16.04
N GLY A 378 -7.00 11.02 -14.96
CA GLY A 378 -6.76 9.57 -14.97
C GLY A 378 -8.04 8.75 -15.09
N LEU A 379 -9.15 9.23 -14.50
CA LEU A 379 -10.44 8.56 -14.54
C LEU A 379 -11.04 8.60 -15.96
N ALA A 380 -11.04 9.78 -16.60
CA ALA A 380 -11.51 9.92 -17.98
C ALA A 380 -10.68 9.04 -18.94
N GLU A 381 -9.34 9.08 -18.81
CA GLU A 381 -8.45 8.24 -19.63
C GLU A 381 -8.72 6.75 -19.43
N THR A 382 -8.94 6.33 -18.19
CA THR A 382 -9.26 4.93 -17.84
C THR A 382 -10.58 4.49 -18.46
N GLN A 383 -11.63 5.30 -18.31
CA GLN A 383 -12.95 5.02 -18.89
C GLN A 383 -12.84 4.88 -20.42
N GLN A 384 -12.23 5.86 -21.08
CA GLN A 384 -12.07 5.88 -22.54
C GLN A 384 -11.27 4.66 -23.02
N THR A 385 -10.14 4.36 -22.38
CA THR A 385 -9.25 3.26 -22.80
C THR A 385 -9.90 1.88 -22.62
N LEU A 386 -10.58 1.65 -21.49
CA LEU A 386 -11.29 0.39 -21.25
C LEU A 386 -12.43 0.16 -22.25
N MET A 387 -13.16 1.22 -22.60
CA MET A 387 -14.23 1.17 -23.61
C MET A 387 -13.67 0.87 -25.00
N LEU A 388 -12.61 1.57 -25.41
CA LEU A 388 -11.92 1.36 -26.69
C LEU A 388 -11.44 -0.10 -26.85
N ASN A 389 -11.00 -0.72 -25.76
CA ASN A 389 -10.50 -2.10 -25.75
C ASN A 389 -11.58 -3.15 -25.47
N ARG A 390 -12.85 -2.76 -25.26
CA ARG A 390 -13.96 -3.67 -24.87
C ARG A 390 -13.65 -4.47 -23.60
N LEU A 391 -13.13 -3.77 -22.59
CA LEU A 391 -12.76 -4.32 -21.29
C LEU A 391 -13.59 -3.75 -20.13
N ARG A 392 -14.45 -2.76 -20.42
CA ARG A 392 -15.16 -1.99 -19.39
C ARG A 392 -16.27 -2.76 -18.69
N ASP A 393 -16.85 -3.74 -19.36
CA ASP A 393 -17.99 -4.54 -18.92
C ASP A 393 -17.65 -5.52 -17.78
N ARG A 394 -16.37 -5.77 -17.50
CA ARG A 394 -15.89 -6.79 -16.55
C ARG A 394 -15.01 -6.28 -15.42
N ILE A 395 -14.83 -4.96 -15.31
CA ILE A 395 -14.03 -4.35 -14.24
C ILE A 395 -14.75 -3.13 -13.67
N VAL A 396 -14.87 -3.08 -12.35
CA VAL A 396 -15.42 -1.92 -11.64
C VAL A 396 -14.36 -0.82 -11.60
N VAL A 397 -14.73 0.40 -11.95
CA VAL A 397 -13.83 1.57 -11.82
C VAL A 397 -14.16 2.32 -10.54
N GLN A 398 -13.19 2.43 -9.63
CA GLN A 398 -13.29 3.23 -8.41
C GLN A 398 -12.43 4.50 -8.53
N THR A 399 -12.82 5.59 -7.86
CA THR A 399 -11.94 6.76 -7.69
C THR A 399 -11.86 7.22 -6.24
N ASP A 400 -10.70 7.77 -5.86
CA ASP A 400 -10.52 8.55 -4.63
C ASP A 400 -9.60 9.75 -4.90
N GLY A 401 -9.55 10.70 -3.98
CA GLY A 401 -8.84 11.96 -4.18
C GLY A 401 -9.65 13.13 -3.69
N GLN A 402 -9.63 13.33 -2.37
CA GLN A 402 -10.29 14.46 -1.72
C GLN A 402 -11.77 14.69 -2.09
N LEU A 403 -12.51 13.62 -2.40
CA LEU A 403 -13.97 13.66 -2.52
C LEU A 403 -14.56 14.14 -1.19
N LYS A 404 -15.38 15.21 -1.24
CA LYS A 404 -15.92 15.90 -0.06
C LYS A 404 -17.43 16.14 -0.14
N THR A 405 -17.99 16.18 -1.34
CA THR A 405 -19.40 16.53 -1.58
C THR A 405 -20.08 15.50 -2.48
N GLY A 406 -21.41 15.46 -2.47
CA GLY A 406 -22.20 14.67 -3.42
C GLY A 406 -21.97 15.11 -4.87
N ARG A 407 -21.66 16.39 -5.09
CA ARG A 407 -21.24 16.89 -6.41
C ARG A 407 -19.95 16.24 -6.90
N ASP A 408 -18.95 16.06 -6.02
CA ASP A 408 -17.71 15.34 -6.38
C ASP A 408 -18.02 13.90 -6.83
N VAL A 409 -18.94 13.22 -6.13
CA VAL A 409 -19.38 11.85 -6.46
C VAL A 409 -20.05 11.80 -7.82
N VAL A 410 -20.99 12.69 -8.10
CA VAL A 410 -21.69 12.71 -9.39
C VAL A 410 -20.72 13.02 -10.54
N ILE A 411 -19.81 13.97 -10.37
CA ILE A 411 -18.78 14.25 -11.40
C ILE A 411 -17.91 13.01 -11.65
N ALA A 412 -17.46 12.34 -10.58
CA ALA A 412 -16.72 11.09 -10.72
C ALA A 412 -17.54 10.01 -11.45
N ALA A 413 -18.83 9.88 -11.17
CA ALA A 413 -19.72 8.96 -11.88
C ALA A 413 -19.80 9.30 -13.37
N LEU A 414 -20.07 10.56 -13.71
CA LEU A 414 -20.15 11.05 -15.09
C LEU A 414 -18.85 10.80 -15.86
N LEU A 415 -17.69 10.85 -15.19
CA LEU A 415 -16.37 10.53 -15.78
C LEU A 415 -16.06 9.02 -15.86
N GLY A 416 -16.86 8.16 -15.24
CA GLY A 416 -16.79 6.70 -15.41
C GLY A 416 -16.66 5.86 -14.13
N ALA A 417 -16.62 6.46 -12.95
CA ALA A 417 -16.51 5.72 -11.68
C ALA A 417 -17.86 5.11 -11.23
N GLU A 418 -17.78 3.96 -10.56
CA GLU A 418 -18.92 3.22 -10.00
C GLU A 418 -18.88 3.14 -8.47
N GLU A 419 -17.68 3.20 -7.89
CA GLU A 419 -17.41 3.21 -6.46
C GLU A 419 -16.55 4.44 -6.08
N PHE A 420 -16.65 4.90 -4.84
CA PHE A 420 -16.06 6.18 -4.39
C PHE A 420 -15.37 6.04 -3.03
N GLY A 421 -14.10 6.45 -2.96
CA GLY A 421 -13.28 6.39 -1.75
C GLY A 421 -13.17 7.74 -1.02
N PHE A 422 -13.38 7.72 0.30
CA PHE A 422 -13.32 8.90 1.16
C PHE A 422 -12.34 8.69 2.31
N ALA A 423 -11.25 9.47 2.38
CA ALA A 423 -10.26 9.34 3.45
C ALA A 423 -10.34 10.51 4.45
N THR A 424 -9.96 11.71 4.00
CA THR A 424 -9.80 12.87 4.90
C THR A 424 -11.13 13.35 5.49
N ALA A 425 -12.22 13.38 4.72
CA ALA A 425 -13.51 13.86 5.21
C ALA A 425 -14.06 13.00 6.36
N PRO A 426 -14.10 11.66 6.28
CA PRO A 426 -14.43 10.81 7.44
C PRO A 426 -13.53 11.03 8.65
N LEU A 427 -12.22 11.26 8.47
CA LEU A 427 -11.33 11.59 9.60
C LEU A 427 -11.66 12.95 10.23
N VAL A 428 -12.03 13.96 9.44
CA VAL A 428 -12.50 15.26 9.93
C VAL A 428 -13.78 15.10 10.73
N VAL A 429 -14.73 14.31 10.22
CA VAL A 429 -15.98 13.95 10.91
C VAL A 429 -15.70 13.24 12.24
N SER A 430 -14.72 12.34 12.27
CA SER A 430 -14.27 11.66 13.49
C SER A 430 -13.48 12.56 14.46
N GLY A 431 -13.14 13.80 14.08
CA GLY A 431 -12.54 14.79 14.98
C GLY A 431 -11.25 15.45 14.49
N CYS A 432 -10.70 15.08 13.34
CA CYS A 432 -9.50 15.72 12.80
C CYS A 432 -9.73 17.23 12.57
N ILE A 433 -8.77 18.05 13.03
CA ILE A 433 -8.77 19.51 12.91
C ILE A 433 -7.73 20.04 11.90
N MET A 434 -7.20 19.17 11.03
CA MET A 434 -6.26 19.51 9.95
C MET A 434 -4.96 20.20 10.42
N MET A 435 -4.44 19.83 11.60
CA MET A 435 -3.20 20.39 12.16
C MET A 435 -1.91 19.94 11.42
N ARG A 436 -1.98 18.84 10.64
CA ARG A 436 -0.89 18.28 9.82
C ARG A 436 0.36 17.81 10.59
N VAL A 437 0.17 17.35 11.84
CA VAL A 437 1.23 16.77 12.70
C VAL A 437 1.16 15.24 12.80
N CYS A 438 0.49 14.58 11.85
CA CYS A 438 0.19 13.14 11.88
C CYS A 438 1.44 12.25 12.00
N HIS A 439 2.56 12.68 11.44
CA HIS A 439 3.84 11.98 11.44
C HIS A 439 4.61 12.12 12.77
N LEU A 440 4.25 13.11 13.60
CA LEU A 440 4.96 13.41 14.85
C LEU A 440 4.44 12.64 16.06
N ASP A 441 3.35 11.88 15.89
CA ASP A 441 2.61 11.22 16.97
C ASP A 441 1.93 12.18 17.97
N THR A 442 1.86 13.48 17.67
CA THR A 442 1.33 14.52 18.57
C THR A 442 -0.07 14.99 18.21
N CYS A 443 -0.91 14.12 17.64
CA CYS A 443 -2.27 14.48 17.25
C CYS A 443 -3.11 14.90 18.48
N PRO A 444 -3.58 16.16 18.57
CA PRO A 444 -4.21 16.68 19.79
C PRO A 444 -5.60 16.11 20.08
N VAL A 445 -6.19 15.41 19.11
CA VAL A 445 -7.58 14.92 19.12
C VAL A 445 -7.66 13.39 19.01
N GLY A 446 -6.54 12.68 19.24
CA GLY A 446 -6.54 11.22 19.29
C GLY A 446 -6.78 10.48 17.97
N VAL A 447 -6.74 11.17 16.81
CA VAL A 447 -6.98 10.55 15.49
C VAL A 447 -5.72 9.90 14.92
N ALA A 448 -4.64 10.65 14.78
CA ALA A 448 -3.41 10.22 14.09
C ALA A 448 -2.23 10.06 15.04
N THR A 449 -2.42 9.33 16.14
CA THR A 449 -1.44 9.13 17.20
C THR A 449 -1.58 7.73 17.83
N GLN A 450 -0.47 7.17 18.31
CA GLN A 450 -0.43 5.96 19.10
C GLN A 450 -0.19 6.25 20.59
N ASN A 451 0.22 7.47 20.94
CA ASN A 451 0.34 7.92 22.33
C ASN A 451 -0.98 7.72 23.11
N PRO A 452 -0.99 6.90 24.17
CA PRO A 452 -2.20 6.59 24.94
C PRO A 452 -2.92 7.83 25.49
N ALA A 453 -2.18 8.79 26.07
CA ALA A 453 -2.76 10.00 26.65
C ALA A 453 -3.41 10.93 25.61
N LEU A 454 -2.94 10.87 24.36
CA LEU A 454 -3.58 11.60 23.25
C LEU A 454 -4.76 10.83 22.65
N ARG A 455 -4.71 9.49 22.63
CA ARG A 455 -5.81 8.63 22.18
C ARG A 455 -7.05 8.76 23.06
N GLU A 456 -6.89 8.98 24.37
CA GLU A 456 -8.00 9.27 25.30
C GLU A 456 -8.81 10.51 24.89
N LYS A 457 -8.24 11.42 24.09
CA LYS A 457 -8.92 12.61 23.58
C LYS A 457 -9.79 12.35 22.35
N PHE A 458 -9.77 11.13 21.81
CA PHE A 458 -10.59 10.77 20.66
C PHE A 458 -12.07 10.80 21.03
N SER A 459 -12.85 11.59 20.28
CA SER A 459 -14.29 11.80 20.54
C SER A 459 -15.17 11.43 19.34
N GLY A 460 -14.59 10.82 18.30
CA GLY A 460 -15.33 10.34 17.15
C GLY A 460 -16.25 9.19 17.51
N LYS A 461 -17.39 9.08 16.81
CA LYS A 461 -18.35 8.00 16.98
C LYS A 461 -18.82 7.47 15.63
N PRO A 462 -19.20 6.17 15.52
CA PRO A 462 -19.69 5.61 14.27
C PRO A 462 -20.90 6.38 13.71
N GLU A 463 -21.76 6.93 14.57
CA GLU A 463 -22.95 7.68 14.18
C GLU A 463 -22.61 8.97 13.40
N PHE A 464 -21.49 9.61 13.71
CA PHE A 464 -21.07 10.82 12.98
C PHE A 464 -20.66 10.47 11.55
N VAL A 465 -19.93 9.37 11.39
CA VAL A 465 -19.48 8.86 10.08
C VAL A 465 -20.68 8.35 9.28
N GLN A 466 -21.63 7.66 9.91
CA GLN A 466 -22.88 7.25 9.26
C GLN A 466 -23.66 8.46 8.72
N THR A 467 -23.84 9.48 9.57
CA THR A 467 -24.51 10.74 9.17
C THR A 467 -23.83 11.39 7.96
N PHE A 468 -22.50 11.41 7.93
CA PHE A 468 -21.76 11.96 6.79
C PHE A 468 -22.09 11.24 5.48
N PHE A 469 -22.03 9.90 5.46
CA PHE A 469 -22.30 9.14 4.24
C PHE A 469 -23.77 9.16 3.83
N GLU A 470 -24.70 9.18 4.79
CA GLU A 470 -26.13 9.42 4.53
C GLU A 470 -26.34 10.78 3.84
N TYR A 471 -25.67 11.83 4.30
CA TYR A 471 -25.81 13.17 3.71
C TYR A 471 -25.16 13.30 2.34
N ILE A 472 -23.99 12.68 2.13
CA ILE A 472 -23.39 12.61 0.79
C ILE A 472 -24.32 11.87 -0.16
N ALA A 473 -24.89 10.73 0.26
CA ALA A 473 -25.82 9.97 -0.56
C ALA A 473 -27.09 10.76 -0.87
N GLU A 474 -27.64 11.50 0.09
CA GLU A 474 -28.83 12.33 -0.14
C GLU A 474 -28.54 13.47 -1.12
N GLU A 475 -27.40 14.15 -1.00
CA GLU A 475 -26.97 15.17 -1.97
C GLU A 475 -26.76 14.56 -3.37
N VAL A 476 -26.22 13.34 -3.46
CA VAL A 476 -26.13 12.61 -4.73
C VAL A 476 -27.52 12.38 -5.32
N ARG A 477 -28.51 11.98 -4.51
CA ARG A 477 -29.89 11.78 -4.98
C ARG A 477 -30.50 13.07 -5.52
N GLU A 478 -30.35 14.18 -4.79
CA GLU A 478 -30.82 15.49 -5.22
C GLU A 478 -30.23 15.89 -6.58
N ILE A 479 -28.92 15.66 -6.77
CA ILE A 479 -28.24 15.98 -8.03
C ILE A 479 -28.68 15.04 -9.16
N LEU A 480 -28.74 13.73 -8.94
CA LEU A 480 -29.20 12.77 -9.95
C LEU A 480 -30.64 13.06 -10.41
N ALA A 481 -31.53 13.39 -9.47
CA ALA A 481 -32.89 13.80 -9.76
C ALA A 481 -32.92 15.04 -10.68
N SER A 482 -32.10 16.05 -10.37
CA SER A 482 -31.99 17.27 -11.17
C SER A 482 -31.47 17.02 -12.59
N LEU A 483 -30.65 15.98 -12.78
CA LEU A 483 -30.10 15.56 -14.07
C LEU A 483 -30.94 14.48 -14.78
N GLY A 484 -32.06 14.07 -14.19
CA GLY A 484 -32.95 13.07 -14.79
C GLY A 484 -32.35 11.67 -14.85
N PHE A 485 -31.58 11.27 -13.83
CA PHE A 485 -31.05 9.92 -13.65
C PHE A 485 -31.69 9.25 -12.43
N ARG A 486 -32.10 7.99 -12.54
CA ARG A 486 -32.70 7.22 -11.44
C ARG A 486 -31.65 6.50 -10.58
N SER A 487 -30.43 6.36 -11.07
CA SER A 487 -29.34 5.72 -10.33
C SER A 487 -27.98 6.25 -10.76
N ILE A 488 -26.96 6.04 -9.92
CA ILE A 488 -25.55 6.26 -10.25
C ILE A 488 -25.19 5.45 -11.50
N ALA A 489 -25.68 4.21 -11.63
CA ALA A 489 -25.39 3.36 -12.78
C ALA A 489 -25.81 3.99 -14.12
N GLU A 490 -26.95 4.68 -14.16
CA GLU A 490 -27.39 5.42 -15.36
C GLU A 490 -26.48 6.61 -15.69
N ALA A 491 -25.90 7.24 -14.67
CA ALA A 491 -25.00 8.38 -14.80
C ALA A 491 -23.57 7.97 -15.21
N VAL A 492 -23.15 6.72 -15.01
CA VAL A 492 -21.75 6.30 -15.25
C VAL A 492 -21.31 6.58 -16.69
N GLY A 493 -20.27 7.39 -16.85
CA GLY A 493 -19.68 7.71 -18.15
C GLY A 493 -20.53 8.62 -19.03
N GLN A 494 -21.54 9.31 -18.49
CA GLN A 494 -22.38 10.29 -19.20
C GLN A 494 -21.72 11.68 -19.25
N VAL A 495 -20.52 11.76 -19.82
CA VAL A 495 -19.70 12.98 -19.89
C VAL A 495 -20.38 14.15 -20.61
N GLU A 496 -21.35 13.87 -21.48
CA GLU A 496 -22.18 14.85 -22.19
C GLU A 496 -23.06 15.73 -21.28
N VAL A 497 -23.14 15.41 -19.99
CA VAL A 497 -23.86 16.18 -18.96
C VAL A 497 -22.93 17.17 -18.24
N LEU A 498 -21.63 17.19 -18.56
CA LEU A 498 -20.68 18.17 -18.06
C LEU A 498 -20.50 19.33 -19.05
N ASP A 499 -20.55 20.57 -18.57
CA ASP A 499 -20.27 21.79 -19.33
C ASP A 499 -18.98 22.46 -18.80
N THR A 500 -18.07 22.84 -19.70
CA THR A 500 -16.80 23.50 -19.36
C THR A 500 -16.68 24.93 -19.88
N LYS A 501 -17.71 25.47 -20.56
CA LYS A 501 -17.62 26.79 -21.22
C LYS A 501 -17.18 27.90 -20.28
N LYS A 502 -17.79 28.02 -19.11
CA LYS A 502 -17.44 29.07 -18.13
C LYS A 502 -16.02 28.97 -17.59
N ALA A 503 -15.42 27.77 -17.61
CA ALA A 503 -14.04 27.60 -17.20
C ALA A 503 -13.06 28.08 -18.27
N VAL A 504 -13.36 27.82 -19.54
CA VAL A 504 -12.58 28.32 -20.68
C VAL A 504 -12.59 29.86 -20.71
N ASP A 505 -13.70 30.48 -20.30
CA ASP A 505 -13.85 31.95 -20.25
C ASP A 505 -13.07 32.64 -19.11
N HIS A 506 -12.53 31.92 -18.13
CA HIS A 506 -11.80 32.52 -17.00
C HIS A 506 -10.36 32.87 -17.40
N TRP A 507 -9.88 34.10 -17.20
CA TRP A 507 -8.58 34.58 -17.73
C TRP A 507 -7.33 33.72 -17.43
N LYS A 508 -7.22 33.06 -16.26
CA LYS A 508 -6.12 32.10 -15.96
C LYS A 508 -6.32 30.69 -16.55
N ALA A 509 -7.56 30.34 -16.87
CA ALA A 509 -7.95 29.09 -17.50
C ALA A 509 -8.24 29.28 -19.02
N SER A 510 -8.22 30.52 -19.51
CA SER A 510 -8.27 30.93 -20.91
C SER A 510 -7.00 30.42 -21.58
N GLY A 511 -7.06 29.19 -22.08
CA GLY A 511 -5.93 28.44 -22.60
C GLY A 511 -5.94 26.96 -22.19
N LEU A 512 -6.75 26.58 -21.19
CA LEU A 512 -7.02 25.18 -20.87
C LEU A 512 -8.04 24.59 -21.87
N ASP A 513 -7.66 23.50 -22.51
CA ASP A 513 -8.54 22.63 -23.29
C ASP A 513 -8.97 21.43 -22.44
N LEU A 514 -10.21 21.48 -21.95
CA LEU A 514 -10.83 20.39 -21.19
C LEU A 514 -11.58 19.40 -22.10
N THR A 515 -11.65 19.66 -23.41
CA THR A 515 -12.34 18.81 -24.40
C THR A 515 -11.89 17.35 -24.34
N PRO A 516 -10.59 17.03 -24.17
CA PRO A 516 -10.13 15.63 -24.10
C PRO A 516 -10.79 14.81 -22.97
N LEU A 517 -11.25 15.46 -21.89
CA LEU A 517 -11.93 14.79 -20.77
C LEU A 517 -13.40 14.51 -21.06
N LEU A 518 -14.01 15.31 -21.94
CA LEU A 518 -15.44 15.26 -22.24
C LEU A 518 -15.75 14.49 -23.52
N VAL A 519 -14.75 13.85 -24.14
CA VAL A 519 -14.95 13.01 -25.32
C VAL A 519 -15.87 11.84 -24.92
N PRO A 520 -17.07 11.72 -25.53
CA PRO A 520 -17.94 10.59 -25.26
C PRO A 520 -17.18 9.28 -25.54
N PRO A 521 -17.20 8.32 -24.62
CA PRO A 521 -16.49 7.07 -24.82
C PRO A 521 -17.07 6.31 -26.03
N ALA A 522 -16.26 5.41 -26.60
CA ALA A 522 -16.71 4.54 -27.69
C ALA A 522 -18.05 3.85 -27.34
N PRO A 523 -18.94 3.57 -28.32
CA PRO A 523 -20.21 2.89 -28.04
C PRO A 523 -20.01 1.54 -27.33
N GLY A 524 -20.79 1.27 -26.29
CA GLY A 524 -20.70 0.02 -25.52
C GLY A 524 -21.21 0.14 -24.09
N VAL A 525 -20.95 -0.90 -23.29
CA VAL A 525 -21.30 -0.95 -21.87
C VAL A 525 -20.36 -0.05 -21.07
N ARG A 526 -20.89 0.98 -20.42
CA ARG A 526 -20.11 2.02 -19.73
C ARG A 526 -19.68 1.66 -18.30
N TYR A 527 -20.22 0.58 -17.74
CA TYR A 527 -20.00 0.13 -16.36
C TYR A 527 -19.90 -1.40 -16.27
N ALA A 528 -19.49 -1.95 -15.12
CA ALA A 528 -19.30 -3.39 -14.99
C ALA A 528 -20.66 -4.13 -14.90
N ILE A 529 -20.83 -5.17 -15.73
CA ILE A 529 -22.01 -6.05 -15.74
C ILE A 529 -21.65 -7.54 -15.65
N ASN A 530 -20.39 -7.88 -15.93
CA ASN A 530 -19.86 -9.23 -15.89
C ASN A 530 -18.84 -9.38 -14.74
N ARG A 531 -18.72 -10.60 -14.20
CA ARG A 531 -17.65 -10.96 -13.27
C ARG A 531 -16.46 -11.52 -14.04
N GLN A 532 -15.26 -11.36 -13.49
CA GLN A 532 -14.06 -11.98 -14.03
C GLN A 532 -14.07 -13.49 -13.77
N ASP A 533 -13.69 -14.27 -14.77
CA ASP A 533 -13.36 -15.69 -14.58
C ASP A 533 -11.86 -15.80 -14.24
N HIS A 534 -11.55 -16.40 -13.10
CA HIS A 534 -10.18 -16.59 -12.62
C HIS A 534 -9.64 -18.00 -12.87
N GLY A 535 -10.43 -18.90 -13.47
CA GLY A 535 -10.01 -20.26 -13.80
C GLY A 535 -9.68 -21.14 -12.59
N LEU A 536 -10.30 -20.88 -11.43
CA LEU A 536 -10.05 -21.62 -10.19
C LEU A 536 -10.45 -23.09 -10.28
N ASP A 537 -11.36 -23.45 -11.18
CA ASP A 537 -11.78 -24.82 -11.47
C ASP A 537 -10.62 -25.71 -11.95
N LYS A 538 -9.58 -25.10 -12.53
CA LYS A 538 -8.40 -25.80 -13.08
C LYS A 538 -7.24 -25.89 -12.09
N ALA A 539 -7.37 -25.30 -10.91
CA ALA A 539 -6.32 -25.33 -9.90
C ALA A 539 -6.11 -26.76 -9.37
N LEU A 540 -4.84 -27.17 -9.25
CA LEU A 540 -4.46 -28.47 -8.67
C LEU A 540 -5.02 -28.62 -7.24
N ASP A 541 -5.15 -27.52 -6.52
CA ASP A 541 -5.71 -27.50 -5.17
C ASP A 541 -7.11 -28.08 -5.04
N ASN A 542 -7.92 -28.12 -6.10
CA ASN A 542 -9.22 -28.80 -6.03
C ASN A 542 -9.05 -30.30 -5.71
N GLU A 543 -8.00 -30.94 -6.27
CA GLU A 543 -7.63 -32.31 -5.93
C GLU A 543 -7.05 -32.39 -4.52
N LEU A 544 -6.18 -31.44 -4.13
CA LEU A 544 -5.58 -31.41 -2.79
C LEU A 544 -6.63 -31.27 -1.67
N ILE A 545 -7.65 -30.44 -1.89
CA ILE A 545 -8.81 -30.26 -0.99
C ILE A 545 -9.60 -31.56 -0.91
N ALA A 546 -9.85 -32.24 -2.03
CA ALA A 546 -10.56 -33.52 -2.04
C ALA A 546 -9.80 -34.60 -1.25
N LEU A 547 -8.49 -34.71 -1.46
CA LEU A 547 -7.62 -35.64 -0.74
C LEU A 547 -7.53 -35.31 0.76
N SER A 548 -7.59 -34.02 1.11
CA SER A 548 -7.47 -33.54 2.49
C SER A 548 -8.80 -33.43 3.23
N LYS A 549 -9.88 -34.01 2.70
CA LYS A 549 -11.23 -33.87 3.27
C LYS A 549 -11.32 -34.32 4.74
N SER A 550 -10.65 -35.41 5.13
CA SER A 550 -10.64 -35.89 6.52
C SER A 550 -9.87 -34.96 7.46
N ALA A 551 -8.77 -34.35 7.00
CA ALA A 551 -8.05 -33.33 7.75
C ALA A 551 -8.90 -32.06 7.93
N LEU A 552 -9.58 -31.64 6.85
CA LEU A 552 -10.49 -30.49 6.88
C LEU A 552 -11.73 -30.74 7.73
N LEU A 553 -12.22 -31.97 7.88
CA LEU A 553 -13.41 -32.26 8.69
C LEU A 553 -13.05 -32.50 10.16
N ASP A 554 -12.07 -33.37 10.41
CA ASP A 554 -11.85 -33.99 11.72
C ASP A 554 -10.39 -33.90 12.18
N ALA A 555 -9.58 -33.04 11.56
CA ALA A 555 -8.15 -32.87 11.84
C ALA A 555 -7.33 -34.18 11.76
N GLN A 556 -7.78 -35.15 10.97
CA GLN A 556 -7.08 -36.43 10.79
C GLN A 556 -5.83 -36.27 9.91
N PRO A 557 -4.73 -37.00 10.21
CA PRO A 557 -3.56 -36.99 9.36
C PRO A 557 -3.84 -37.47 7.93
N VAL A 558 -3.32 -36.74 6.94
CA VAL A 558 -3.41 -37.05 5.51
C VAL A 558 -2.02 -37.00 4.90
N ARG A 559 -1.71 -38.03 4.11
CA ARG A 559 -0.47 -38.18 3.34
C ARG A 559 -0.82 -38.54 1.91
N ALA A 560 -0.26 -37.83 0.94
CA ALA A 560 -0.46 -38.14 -0.48
C ALA A 560 0.77 -37.73 -1.30
N SER A 561 0.94 -38.33 -2.47
CA SER A 561 1.97 -37.98 -3.45
C SER A 561 1.34 -37.69 -4.81
N LEU A 562 1.77 -36.62 -5.48
CA LEU A 562 1.24 -36.14 -6.76
C LEU A 562 2.36 -35.64 -7.68
N ASP A 563 2.09 -35.59 -8.97
CA ASP A 563 2.97 -34.90 -9.91
C ASP A 563 2.65 -33.40 -9.95
N VAL A 564 3.68 -32.57 -10.18
CA VAL A 564 3.53 -31.12 -10.37
C VAL A 564 4.30 -30.65 -11.60
N ARG A 565 3.74 -29.67 -12.30
CA ARG A 565 4.34 -29.04 -13.49
C ARG A 565 4.35 -27.52 -13.34
N ASN A 566 5.19 -26.84 -14.10
CA ASN A 566 5.38 -25.39 -14.00
C ASN A 566 4.10 -24.57 -14.29
N VAL A 567 3.12 -25.18 -14.96
CA VAL A 567 1.78 -24.61 -15.19
C VAL A 567 0.88 -24.64 -13.95
N ASN A 568 1.19 -25.51 -12.98
CA ASN A 568 0.53 -25.58 -11.68
C ASN A 568 1.12 -24.48 -10.79
N ARG A 569 0.43 -23.35 -10.72
CA ARG A 569 0.83 -22.18 -9.96
C ARG A 569 0.05 -22.12 -8.65
N THR A 570 0.64 -21.48 -7.64
CA THR A 570 0.00 -21.20 -6.36
C THR A 570 -0.50 -22.46 -5.63
N VAL A 571 0.23 -23.58 -5.80
CA VAL A 571 -0.15 -24.89 -5.26
C VAL A 571 -0.14 -24.88 -3.73
N GLY A 572 -1.21 -25.39 -3.13
CA GLY A 572 -1.44 -25.50 -1.69
C GLY A 572 -2.16 -24.31 -1.06
N THR A 573 -2.33 -23.20 -1.79
CA THR A 573 -2.90 -21.96 -1.25
C THR A 573 -4.41 -22.03 -1.03
N MET A 574 -5.19 -22.63 -1.95
CA MET A 574 -6.63 -22.79 -1.73
C MET A 574 -6.89 -23.80 -0.62
N LEU A 575 -6.12 -24.89 -0.57
CA LEU A 575 -6.17 -25.82 0.57
C LEU A 575 -5.87 -25.11 1.89
N GLY A 576 -4.82 -24.28 1.91
CA GLY A 576 -4.48 -23.44 3.06
C GLY A 576 -5.62 -22.51 3.47
N ALA A 577 -6.29 -21.88 2.50
CA ALA A 577 -7.45 -21.05 2.77
C ALA A 577 -8.60 -21.83 3.43
N GLU A 578 -8.90 -23.05 2.96
CA GLU A 578 -9.95 -23.89 3.59
C GLU A 578 -9.57 -24.32 5.01
N VAL A 579 -8.30 -24.63 5.28
CA VAL A 579 -7.80 -24.87 6.64
C VAL A 579 -8.01 -23.63 7.51
N THR A 580 -7.61 -22.45 7.04
CA THR A 580 -7.74 -21.22 7.81
C THR A 580 -9.19 -20.80 8.02
N ARG A 581 -10.08 -20.94 7.03
CA ARG A 581 -11.51 -20.64 7.21
C ARG A 581 -12.13 -21.45 8.34
N LYS A 582 -11.69 -22.70 8.52
CA LYS A 582 -12.24 -23.58 9.55
C LYS A 582 -11.54 -23.44 10.91
N TYR A 583 -10.22 -23.34 10.92
CA TYR A 583 -9.41 -23.41 12.15
C TYR A 583 -8.78 -22.06 12.57
N GLY A 584 -9.05 -20.98 11.83
CA GLY A 584 -8.48 -19.65 12.05
C GLY A 584 -6.96 -19.62 11.94
N GLY A 585 -6.34 -18.61 12.54
CA GLY A 585 -4.88 -18.44 12.55
C GLY A 585 -4.12 -19.49 13.37
N VAL A 586 -4.81 -20.24 14.24
CA VAL A 586 -4.20 -21.36 15.00
C VAL A 586 -3.81 -22.50 14.07
N GLY A 587 -4.60 -22.72 13.01
CA GLY A 587 -4.40 -23.78 12.04
C GLY A 587 -4.58 -25.18 12.62
N LEU A 588 -3.98 -26.17 11.95
CA LEU A 588 -3.97 -27.56 12.36
C LEU A 588 -2.69 -27.91 13.14
N PRO A 589 -2.68 -29.04 13.89
CA PRO A 589 -1.43 -29.58 14.41
C PRO A 589 -0.36 -29.75 13.30
N PRO A 590 0.93 -29.53 13.58
CA PRO A 590 1.99 -29.71 12.59
C PRO A 590 1.96 -31.10 11.94
N GLY A 591 2.10 -31.16 10.61
CA GLY A 591 2.13 -32.41 9.85
C GLY A 591 0.80 -33.14 9.70
N THR A 592 -0.34 -32.52 10.05
CA THR A 592 -1.67 -33.08 9.80
C THR A 592 -1.91 -33.29 8.32
N ILE A 593 -1.54 -32.35 7.45
CA ILE A 593 -1.56 -32.55 6.00
C ILE A 593 -0.11 -32.50 5.52
N ASP A 594 0.38 -33.59 4.95
CA ASP A 594 1.74 -33.62 4.38
C ASP A 594 1.67 -34.23 2.97
N LEU A 595 1.96 -33.39 1.99
CA LEU A 595 1.79 -33.69 0.58
C LEU A 595 3.14 -33.66 -0.12
N THR A 596 3.44 -34.75 -0.81
CA THR A 596 4.65 -34.89 -1.62
C THR A 596 4.34 -34.61 -3.08
N PHE A 597 5.23 -33.88 -3.74
CA PHE A 597 5.14 -33.49 -5.14
C PHE A 597 6.41 -33.91 -5.87
N HIS A 598 6.25 -34.41 -7.10
CA HIS A 598 7.36 -34.73 -8.00
C HIS A 598 7.27 -33.89 -9.28
N GLY A 599 8.38 -33.26 -9.68
CA GLY A 599 8.46 -32.47 -10.91
C GLY A 599 8.86 -31.01 -10.66
N SER A 600 8.37 -30.10 -11.49
CA SER A 600 8.76 -28.68 -11.44
C SER A 600 7.57 -27.82 -11.04
N ALA A 601 7.58 -27.17 -9.88
CA ALA A 601 6.47 -26.34 -9.43
C ALA A 601 6.45 -24.96 -10.11
N GLY A 602 5.26 -24.47 -10.46
CA GLY A 602 5.08 -23.12 -10.98
C GLY A 602 5.31 -22.03 -9.92
N GLN A 603 5.04 -20.78 -10.31
CA GLN A 603 5.15 -19.63 -9.40
C GLN A 603 4.30 -19.81 -8.15
N SER A 604 4.78 -19.28 -7.02
CA SER A 604 4.03 -19.18 -5.75
C SER A 604 3.70 -20.53 -5.10
N PHE A 605 4.54 -21.55 -5.28
CA PHE A 605 4.39 -22.84 -4.58
C PHE A 605 4.35 -22.66 -3.05
N GLY A 606 3.27 -23.12 -2.41
CA GLY A 606 3.07 -22.98 -0.97
C GLY A 606 2.83 -21.55 -0.50
N ALA A 607 2.31 -20.65 -1.34
CA ALA A 607 1.98 -19.31 -0.90
C ALA A 607 0.90 -19.31 0.21
N PHE A 608 1.08 -18.47 1.23
CA PHE A 608 0.15 -18.24 2.33
C PHE A 608 -0.28 -19.48 3.14
N ILE A 609 0.45 -20.60 3.06
CA ILE A 609 0.00 -21.82 3.75
C ILE A 609 0.04 -21.65 5.28
N PRO A 610 -1.05 -22.01 6.00
CA PRO A 610 -1.12 -21.94 7.45
C PRO A 610 -0.41 -23.12 8.12
N ARG A 611 -0.31 -23.04 9.45
CA ARG A 611 0.15 -24.14 10.30
C ARG A 611 -0.64 -25.43 10.05
N GLY A 612 0.10 -26.53 9.98
CA GLY A 612 -0.42 -27.90 9.84
C GLY A 612 -0.39 -28.47 8.44
N ILE A 613 -0.02 -27.66 7.44
CA ILE A 613 0.28 -28.12 6.08
C ILE A 613 1.80 -28.19 5.90
N THR A 614 2.26 -29.34 5.38
CA THR A 614 3.62 -29.58 4.92
C THR A 614 3.58 -29.91 3.42
N LEU A 615 4.35 -29.19 2.61
CA LEU A 615 4.51 -29.44 1.18
C LEU A 615 5.96 -29.85 0.91
N ARG A 616 6.16 -31.02 0.31
CA ARG A 616 7.49 -31.56 -0.03
C ARG A 616 7.61 -31.67 -1.53
N LEU A 617 8.61 -31.04 -2.12
CA LEU A 617 8.86 -31.06 -3.55
C LEU A 617 10.18 -31.73 -3.85
N TYR A 618 10.10 -32.85 -4.57
CA TYR A 618 11.24 -33.52 -5.21
C TYR A 618 11.32 -33.07 -6.67
N GLY A 619 12.27 -32.19 -6.96
CA GLY A 619 12.47 -31.56 -8.26
C GLY A 619 12.95 -30.11 -8.11
N ASP A 620 12.25 -29.18 -8.76
CA ASP A 620 12.60 -27.75 -8.77
C ASP A 620 11.35 -26.85 -8.67
N ALA A 621 11.52 -25.58 -8.33
CA ALA A 621 10.43 -24.61 -8.26
C ALA A 621 10.80 -23.30 -8.98
N ASN A 622 9.80 -22.54 -9.39
CA ASN A 622 10.03 -21.18 -9.90
C ASN A 622 10.10 -20.15 -8.74
N ASP A 623 9.79 -18.89 -9.01
CA ASP A 623 9.80 -17.79 -8.06
C ASP A 623 8.69 -17.92 -6.98
N TYR A 624 8.85 -17.15 -5.91
CA TYR A 624 7.84 -16.91 -4.87
C TYR A 624 7.47 -18.12 -4.00
N VAL A 625 8.33 -19.14 -3.92
CA VAL A 625 8.16 -20.27 -2.99
C VAL A 625 7.92 -19.73 -1.58
N GLY A 626 6.85 -20.19 -0.92
CA GLY A 626 6.52 -19.75 0.44
C GLY A 626 6.20 -18.27 0.60
N LYS A 627 5.79 -17.58 -0.47
CA LYS A 627 5.30 -16.20 -0.41
C LYS A 627 4.22 -16.05 0.66
N GLY A 628 4.43 -15.15 1.62
CA GLY A 628 3.50 -14.90 2.73
C GLY A 628 3.22 -16.12 3.62
N ILE A 629 4.13 -17.10 3.69
CA ILE A 629 3.95 -18.29 4.53
C ILE A 629 3.50 -17.92 5.95
N SER A 630 2.48 -18.63 6.43
CA SER A 630 1.70 -18.29 7.64
C SER A 630 1.68 -19.44 8.65
N GLY A 631 2.76 -20.20 8.73
CA GLY A 631 2.96 -21.25 9.73
C GLY A 631 3.15 -22.66 9.19
N GLY A 632 2.95 -22.88 7.88
CA GLY A 632 3.20 -24.18 7.26
C GLY A 632 4.68 -24.51 7.09
N THR A 633 4.95 -25.67 6.49
CA THR A 633 6.31 -26.14 6.19
C THR A 633 6.45 -26.42 4.70
N ILE A 634 7.51 -25.91 4.08
CA ILE A 634 7.83 -26.17 2.68
C ILE A 634 9.22 -26.76 2.62
N VAL A 635 9.36 -27.89 1.92
CA VAL A 635 10.63 -28.54 1.64
C VAL A 635 10.80 -28.64 0.14
N VAL A 636 11.90 -28.12 -0.40
CA VAL A 636 12.28 -28.25 -1.82
C VAL A 636 13.65 -28.90 -1.90
N GLN A 637 13.74 -30.00 -2.62
CA GLN A 637 14.96 -30.78 -2.78
C GLN A 637 15.03 -31.42 -4.17
N PRO A 638 16.23 -31.74 -4.68
CA PRO A 638 16.36 -32.34 -6.00
C PRO A 638 15.57 -33.64 -6.11
N ASP A 639 15.19 -34.00 -7.33
CA ASP A 639 14.67 -35.35 -7.61
C ASP A 639 15.68 -36.40 -7.09
N GLU A 640 15.17 -37.48 -6.51
CA GLU A 640 16.01 -38.52 -5.88
C GLU A 640 16.99 -39.19 -6.87
N ARG A 641 16.71 -39.08 -8.17
CA ARG A 641 17.57 -39.59 -9.25
C ARG A 641 18.68 -38.61 -9.66
N ALA A 642 18.67 -37.39 -9.13
CA ALA A 642 19.68 -36.38 -9.41
C ALA A 642 21.06 -36.84 -8.92
N LYS A 643 22.09 -36.60 -9.73
CA LYS A 643 23.49 -36.96 -9.43
C LYS A 643 24.42 -35.75 -9.26
N PHE A 644 23.89 -34.54 -9.47
CA PHE A 644 24.65 -33.31 -9.31
C PHE A 644 24.67 -32.87 -7.84
N ALA A 645 25.68 -32.09 -7.46
CA ALA A 645 25.75 -31.48 -6.14
C ALA A 645 24.69 -30.37 -6.00
N ALA A 646 23.75 -30.53 -5.07
CA ALA A 646 22.62 -29.61 -4.90
C ALA A 646 23.08 -28.17 -4.61
N HIS A 647 24.08 -28.01 -3.74
CA HIS A 647 24.62 -26.72 -3.31
C HIS A 647 25.35 -25.91 -4.41
N GLU A 648 25.59 -26.51 -5.58
CA GLU A 648 26.18 -25.82 -6.73
C GLU A 648 25.14 -25.44 -7.80
N ASN A 649 23.89 -25.90 -7.65
CA ASN A 649 22.87 -25.81 -8.68
C ASN A 649 21.63 -25.04 -8.21
N VAL A 650 21.03 -24.28 -9.13
CA VAL A 650 19.81 -23.53 -8.84
C VAL A 650 18.63 -24.51 -8.78
N ILE A 651 17.87 -24.45 -7.70
CA ILE A 651 16.68 -25.30 -7.47
C ILE A 651 15.37 -24.50 -7.37
N ALA A 652 15.46 -23.22 -6.99
CA ALA A 652 14.29 -22.34 -6.91
C ALA A 652 14.60 -20.91 -7.36
N GLY A 653 13.56 -20.19 -7.78
CA GLY A 653 13.67 -18.83 -8.32
C GLY A 653 13.92 -17.74 -7.26
N ASN A 654 13.35 -16.57 -7.52
CA ASN A 654 13.54 -15.34 -6.77
C ASN A 654 12.45 -15.11 -5.71
N VAL A 655 12.71 -14.17 -4.79
CA VAL A 655 11.67 -13.57 -3.91
C VAL A 655 10.95 -14.62 -3.04
N ILE A 656 11.69 -15.67 -2.68
CA ILE A 656 11.24 -16.77 -1.83
C ILE A 656 10.98 -16.24 -0.41
N GLY A 657 9.90 -16.69 0.22
CA GLY A 657 9.55 -16.31 1.58
C GLY A 657 9.12 -14.85 1.74
N TYR A 658 8.76 -14.17 0.64
CA TYR A 658 8.39 -12.75 0.67
C TYR A 658 7.27 -12.46 1.66
N GLY A 659 7.55 -11.68 2.70
CA GLY A 659 6.56 -11.30 3.71
C GLY A 659 6.12 -12.44 4.64
N GLY A 660 6.86 -13.56 4.68
CA GLY A 660 6.53 -14.68 5.57
C GLY A 660 6.44 -14.27 7.04
N THR A 661 5.38 -14.67 7.74
CA THR A 661 5.12 -14.28 9.13
C THR A 661 5.46 -15.38 10.14
N SER A 662 5.42 -16.63 9.70
CA SER A 662 5.74 -17.82 10.49
C SER A 662 5.83 -19.05 9.58
N GLY A 663 6.37 -20.15 10.09
CA GLY A 663 6.54 -21.39 9.33
C GLY A 663 7.98 -21.61 8.87
N ASP A 664 8.19 -22.71 8.16
CA ASP A 664 9.51 -23.21 7.81
C ASP A 664 9.67 -23.36 6.29
N ILE A 665 10.76 -22.85 5.73
CA ILE A 665 11.14 -22.99 4.32
C ILE A 665 12.52 -23.64 4.24
N PHE A 666 12.57 -24.88 3.79
CA PHE A 666 13.80 -25.68 3.69
C PHE A 666 14.10 -25.97 2.23
N ILE A 667 15.24 -25.48 1.74
CA ILE A 667 15.62 -25.60 0.33
C ILE A 667 17.02 -26.22 0.25
N ARG A 668 17.11 -27.39 -0.38
CA ARG A 668 18.39 -28.08 -0.66
C ARG A 668 18.90 -27.70 -2.04
N GLY A 669 19.56 -26.54 -2.11
CA GLY A 669 20.22 -26.03 -3.31
C GLY A 669 20.37 -24.51 -3.31
N VAL A 670 20.80 -23.95 -4.45
CA VAL A 670 20.97 -22.52 -4.67
C VAL A 670 19.65 -21.88 -5.13
N VAL A 671 19.38 -20.66 -4.69
CA VAL A 671 18.20 -19.89 -5.11
C VAL A 671 18.57 -18.54 -5.71
N GLY A 672 17.59 -17.90 -6.35
CA GLY A 672 17.74 -16.59 -6.98
C GLY A 672 17.88 -15.41 -6.01
N GLU A 673 17.50 -14.24 -6.50
CA GLU A 673 17.61 -12.96 -5.78
C GLU A 673 16.51 -12.79 -4.73
N ARG A 674 16.76 -11.88 -3.76
CA ARG A 674 15.77 -11.42 -2.77
C ARG A 674 15.17 -12.52 -1.92
N PHE A 675 15.97 -13.55 -1.64
CA PHE A 675 15.60 -14.59 -0.69
C PHE A 675 15.23 -13.98 0.67
N CYS A 676 14.07 -14.34 1.20
CA CYS A 676 13.50 -13.83 2.45
C CYS A 676 13.36 -12.29 2.51
N VAL A 677 13.14 -11.63 1.37
CA VAL A 677 12.78 -10.21 1.36
C VAL A 677 11.54 -9.98 2.24
N ARG A 678 11.58 -8.97 3.12
CA ARG A 678 10.49 -8.68 4.06
C ARG A 678 10.07 -9.85 4.97
N ASN A 679 10.91 -10.88 5.18
CA ASN A 679 10.60 -11.93 6.16
C ASN A 679 10.38 -11.30 7.54
N SER A 680 9.28 -11.69 8.17
CA SER A 680 8.77 -11.10 9.41
C SER A 680 8.63 -12.12 10.54
N GLY A 681 8.96 -13.39 10.30
CA GLY A 681 8.90 -14.41 11.33
C GLY A 681 9.07 -15.87 10.87
N ALA A 682 9.22 -16.12 9.56
CA ALA A 682 9.50 -17.46 9.06
C ALA A 682 10.95 -17.88 9.35
N THR A 683 11.17 -19.18 9.52
CA THR A 683 12.50 -19.79 9.55
C THR A 683 12.82 -20.34 8.18
N ALA A 684 13.98 -20.01 7.63
CA ALA A 684 14.39 -20.50 6.31
C ALA A 684 15.83 -21.01 6.30
N VAL A 685 16.07 -22.13 5.61
CA VAL A 685 17.41 -22.72 5.41
C VAL A 685 17.63 -22.99 3.94
N VAL A 686 18.79 -22.57 3.41
CA VAL A 686 19.14 -22.67 1.98
C VAL A 686 20.65 -22.87 1.80
N GLU A 687 21.06 -23.52 0.71
CA GLU A 687 22.48 -23.85 0.45
C GLU A 687 23.23 -22.77 -0.37
N GLY A 688 22.53 -21.74 -0.84
CA GLY A 688 23.14 -20.56 -1.45
C GLY A 688 22.09 -19.59 -1.96
N VAL A 689 22.40 -18.29 -1.97
CA VAL A 689 21.46 -17.23 -2.38
C VAL A 689 22.10 -16.26 -3.37
N GLY A 690 21.29 -15.70 -4.26
CA GLY A 690 21.66 -14.58 -5.12
C GLY A 690 21.76 -13.25 -4.36
N ASP A 691 21.63 -12.14 -5.10
CA ASP A 691 21.72 -10.79 -4.57
C ASP A 691 20.54 -10.44 -3.64
N HIS A 692 20.74 -9.49 -2.74
CA HIS A 692 19.67 -8.89 -1.92
C HIS A 692 18.98 -9.88 -0.96
N GLY A 693 19.67 -10.93 -0.51
CA GLY A 693 19.14 -11.81 0.54
C GLY A 693 18.83 -11.06 1.83
N CYS A 694 17.73 -11.41 2.50
CA CYS A 694 17.23 -10.78 3.73
C CYS A 694 16.94 -9.27 3.62
N GLU A 695 16.73 -8.74 2.40
CA GLU A 695 16.38 -7.34 2.19
C GLU A 695 15.09 -6.98 2.96
N TYR A 696 15.11 -5.89 3.73
CA TYR A 696 13.99 -5.45 4.57
C TYR A 696 13.45 -6.48 5.58
N MET A 697 14.18 -7.53 5.95
CA MET A 697 13.72 -8.51 6.95
C MET A 697 13.48 -7.83 8.31
N THR A 698 12.34 -8.12 8.94
CA THR A 698 11.90 -7.55 10.24
C THR A 698 11.78 -8.59 11.36
N GLY A 699 11.92 -9.87 11.04
CA GLY A 699 11.81 -10.97 12.00
C GLY A 699 12.08 -12.31 11.35
N GLY A 700 12.14 -13.37 12.16
CA GLY A 700 12.44 -14.73 11.71
C GLY A 700 13.93 -15.08 11.80
N VAL A 701 14.26 -16.28 11.31
CA VAL A 701 15.63 -16.80 11.31
C VAL A 701 15.96 -17.33 9.92
N VAL A 702 17.06 -16.85 9.35
CA VAL A 702 17.55 -17.32 8.05
C VAL A 702 18.90 -18.00 8.25
N VAL A 703 19.11 -19.15 7.62
CA VAL A 703 20.38 -19.86 7.61
C VAL A 703 20.81 -20.08 6.16
N VAL A 704 22.01 -19.62 5.82
CA VAL A 704 22.62 -19.80 4.49
C VAL A 704 23.86 -20.68 4.64
N LEU A 705 23.82 -21.86 4.05
CA LEU A 705 24.87 -22.89 4.14
C LEU A 705 25.91 -22.81 3.00
N GLY A 706 25.93 -21.68 2.30
CA GLY A 706 26.87 -21.44 1.20
C GLY A 706 26.95 -19.96 0.84
N ARG A 707 27.25 -19.67 -0.42
CA ARG A 707 27.52 -18.29 -0.86
C ARG A 707 26.28 -17.38 -0.75
N THR A 708 26.55 -16.10 -0.51
CA THR A 708 25.57 -15.00 -0.65
C THR A 708 25.93 -14.10 -1.82
N GLY A 709 24.95 -13.50 -2.48
CA GLY A 709 25.15 -12.39 -3.42
C GLY A 709 25.35 -11.04 -2.71
N ARG A 710 25.50 -9.96 -3.48
CA ARG A 710 25.80 -8.63 -2.94
C ARG A 710 24.60 -8.01 -2.22
N ASN A 711 24.88 -6.98 -1.42
CA ASN A 711 23.87 -6.16 -0.74
C ASN A 711 22.93 -6.99 0.17
N PHE A 712 23.45 -8.07 0.76
CA PHE A 712 22.73 -8.89 1.72
C PHE A 712 22.40 -8.07 2.97
N ALA A 713 21.21 -8.30 3.54
CA ALA A 713 20.66 -7.62 4.72
C ALA A 713 20.42 -6.10 4.56
N ALA A 714 20.34 -5.58 3.33
CA ALA A 714 19.99 -4.18 3.10
C ALA A 714 18.60 -3.86 3.66
N GLY A 715 18.50 -2.83 4.51
CA GLY A 715 17.25 -2.47 5.18
C GLY A 715 16.74 -3.49 6.21
N MET A 716 17.52 -4.53 6.55
CA MET A 716 17.16 -5.50 7.57
C MET A 716 17.09 -4.82 8.94
N SER A 717 15.90 -4.85 9.56
CA SER A 717 15.58 -4.11 10.78
C SER A 717 15.11 -5.01 11.93
N GLY A 718 14.99 -6.32 11.69
CA GLY A 718 14.81 -7.33 12.74
C GLY A 718 15.06 -8.76 12.25
N GLY A 719 15.20 -9.69 13.19
CA GLY A 719 15.51 -11.10 12.92
C GLY A 719 17.00 -11.43 13.01
N ARG A 720 17.34 -12.70 12.74
CA ARG A 720 18.70 -13.25 12.76
C ARG A 720 19.02 -13.94 11.43
N ALA A 721 20.20 -13.71 10.88
CA ALA A 721 20.70 -14.44 9.72
C ALA A 721 22.04 -15.10 10.03
N PHE A 722 22.12 -16.43 9.96
CA PHE A 722 23.34 -17.22 10.12
C PHE A 722 23.91 -17.54 8.75
N ILE A 723 25.19 -17.24 8.53
CA ILE A 723 25.86 -17.46 7.25
C ILE A 723 27.12 -18.27 7.48
N LEU A 724 27.21 -19.41 6.82
CA LEU A 724 28.42 -20.23 6.78
C LEU A 724 29.48 -19.53 5.92
N ASP A 725 30.71 -19.41 6.43
CA ASP A 725 31.86 -18.84 5.73
C ASP A 725 31.56 -17.47 5.07
N ILE A 726 31.06 -16.53 5.88
CA ILE A 726 30.60 -15.22 5.41
C ILE A 726 31.68 -14.47 4.61
N ASN A 727 31.29 -13.82 3.52
CA ASN A 727 32.08 -12.80 2.86
C ASN A 727 31.56 -11.40 3.27
N PRO A 728 32.28 -10.64 4.11
CA PRO A 728 31.83 -9.33 4.57
C PRO A 728 31.60 -8.31 3.45
N ALA A 729 32.26 -8.46 2.29
CA ALA A 729 32.10 -7.55 1.15
C ALA A 729 30.69 -7.59 0.53
N ASN A 730 29.95 -8.68 0.76
CA ASN A 730 28.59 -8.85 0.27
C ASN A 730 27.52 -8.28 1.21
N ILE A 731 27.89 -7.92 2.44
CA ILE A 731 26.96 -7.47 3.47
C ILE A 731 26.76 -5.95 3.41
N ASN A 732 25.51 -5.50 3.42
CA ASN A 732 25.19 -4.08 3.59
C ASN A 732 25.19 -3.70 5.08
N GLY A 733 26.28 -3.08 5.55
CA GLY A 733 26.46 -2.67 6.94
C GLY A 733 25.70 -1.39 7.38
N GLU A 734 24.74 -0.87 6.61
CA GLU A 734 24.01 0.37 6.97
C GLU A 734 23.20 0.20 8.27
N MET A 735 22.59 -0.97 8.49
CA MET A 735 21.72 -1.23 9.65
C MET A 735 22.15 -2.42 10.51
N VAL A 736 23.01 -3.29 9.99
CA VAL A 736 23.39 -4.56 10.62
C VAL A 736 24.87 -4.60 10.97
N ASP A 737 25.19 -5.43 11.96
CA ASP A 737 26.55 -5.82 12.31
C ASP A 737 26.75 -7.32 12.04
N VAL A 738 27.99 -7.71 11.77
CA VAL A 738 28.42 -9.12 11.68
C VAL A 738 29.04 -9.51 13.02
N LEU A 739 28.44 -10.50 13.68
CA LEU A 739 28.72 -10.91 15.05
C LEU A 739 29.11 -12.39 15.11
N ILE A 740 29.80 -12.76 16.20
CA ILE A 740 30.04 -14.17 16.54
C ILE A 740 28.77 -14.70 17.24
N PRO A 741 28.22 -15.86 16.83
CA PRO A 741 27.06 -16.47 17.49
C PRO A 741 27.33 -16.74 18.98
N THR A 742 26.39 -16.36 19.85
CA THR A 742 26.43 -16.72 21.28
C THR A 742 26.05 -18.19 21.48
N GLU A 743 26.29 -18.77 22.66
CA GLU A 743 25.92 -20.18 22.93
C GLU A 743 24.41 -20.47 22.76
N SER A 744 23.55 -19.49 23.03
CA SER A 744 22.11 -19.64 22.76
C SER A 744 21.80 -19.60 21.27
N ASP A 745 22.50 -18.75 20.50
CA ASP A 745 22.40 -18.72 19.04
C ASP A 745 22.94 -20.03 18.41
N LYS A 746 24.06 -20.57 18.92
CA LYS A 746 24.61 -21.87 18.50
C LYS A 746 23.62 -23.00 18.75
N SER A 747 22.98 -23.02 19.91
CA SER A 747 21.96 -24.03 20.25
C SER A 747 20.73 -23.93 19.32
N LEU A 748 20.28 -22.71 19.02
CA LEU A 748 19.20 -22.45 18.07
C LEU A 748 19.59 -22.95 16.66
N LEU A 749 20.79 -22.60 16.19
CA LEU A 749 21.29 -23.00 14.87
C LEU A 749 21.39 -24.53 14.75
N HIS A 750 21.92 -25.22 15.77
CA HIS A 750 21.98 -26.69 15.79
C HIS A 750 20.58 -27.32 15.65
N SER A 751 19.58 -26.80 16.37
CA SER A 751 18.20 -27.27 16.29
C SER A 751 17.60 -27.08 14.89
N ILE A 752 17.81 -25.90 14.29
CA ILE A 752 17.33 -25.60 12.94
C ILE A 752 18.00 -26.51 11.91
N LEU A 753 19.33 -26.71 12.00
CA LEU A 753 20.08 -27.57 11.07
C LEU A 753 19.72 -29.04 11.23
N SER A 754 19.52 -29.51 12.46
CA SER A 754 19.07 -30.89 12.72
C SER A 754 17.73 -31.17 12.04
N ARG A 755 16.79 -30.23 12.15
CA ARG A 755 15.48 -30.33 11.49
C ARG A 755 15.62 -30.22 9.97
N TYR A 756 16.40 -29.26 9.47
CA TYR A 756 16.65 -29.14 8.04
C TYR A 756 17.25 -30.43 7.44
N ASN A 757 18.23 -31.04 8.11
CA ASN A 757 18.82 -32.31 7.69
C ASN A 757 17.77 -33.44 7.67
N ALA A 758 16.96 -33.56 8.73
CA ALA A 758 15.90 -34.56 8.81
C ALA A 758 14.83 -34.40 7.72
N GLU A 759 14.50 -33.17 7.34
CA GLU A 759 13.46 -32.86 6.37
C GLU A 759 13.94 -32.92 4.92
N SER A 760 15.21 -32.57 4.65
CA SER A 760 15.75 -32.40 3.29
C SER A 760 16.83 -33.42 2.87
N GLY A 761 17.38 -34.18 3.82
CA GLY A 761 18.52 -35.05 3.59
C GLY A 761 19.75 -34.32 3.04
N SER A 762 19.97 -33.06 3.42
CA SER A 762 21.11 -32.24 2.96
C SER A 762 22.44 -32.81 3.43
N ASP A 763 23.32 -33.10 2.47
CA ASP A 763 24.67 -33.61 2.74
C ASP A 763 25.51 -32.58 3.52
N ILE A 764 25.36 -31.28 3.21
CA ILE A 764 26.06 -30.20 3.92
C ILE A 764 25.62 -30.14 5.37
N ALA A 765 24.31 -30.21 5.62
CA ALA A 765 23.81 -30.18 6.98
C ALA A 765 24.27 -31.41 7.78
N ALA A 766 24.27 -32.59 7.17
CA ALA A 766 24.79 -33.81 7.78
C ALA A 766 26.28 -33.70 8.13
N GLU A 767 27.10 -33.16 7.23
CA GLU A 767 28.54 -32.92 7.47
C GLU A 767 28.75 -31.95 8.63
N LEU A 768 28.08 -30.79 8.62
CA LEU A 768 28.19 -29.79 9.68
C LEU A 768 27.75 -30.32 11.06
N LEU A 769 26.73 -31.19 11.10
CA LEU A 769 26.26 -31.79 12.35
C LEU A 769 27.19 -32.91 12.86
N SER A 770 27.97 -33.54 11.98
CA SER A 770 28.88 -34.63 12.37
C SER A 770 30.08 -34.17 13.20
N ASP A 771 30.56 -32.94 12.97
CA ASP A 771 31.60 -32.27 13.76
C ASP A 771 31.14 -30.85 14.12
N TRP A 772 30.06 -30.77 14.90
CA TRP A 772 29.42 -29.50 15.25
C TRP A 772 30.36 -28.50 15.93
N GLY A 773 31.30 -28.98 16.76
CA GLY A 773 32.22 -28.13 17.50
C GLY A 773 33.12 -27.30 16.59
N ALA A 774 33.62 -27.89 15.50
CA ALA A 774 34.39 -27.16 14.49
C ALA A 774 33.49 -26.38 13.52
N ALA A 775 32.36 -26.99 13.11
CA ALA A 775 31.45 -26.40 12.14
C ALA A 775 30.83 -25.08 12.61
N VAL A 776 30.42 -24.99 13.88
CA VAL A 776 29.72 -23.81 14.40
C VAL A 776 30.60 -22.55 14.41
N GLU A 777 31.91 -22.69 14.55
CA GLU A 777 32.86 -21.57 14.55
C GLU A 777 33.03 -20.93 13.16
N ARG A 778 32.56 -21.58 12.09
CA ARG A 778 32.51 -21.04 10.73
C ARG A 778 31.28 -20.14 10.47
N PHE A 779 30.29 -20.17 11.35
CA PHE A 779 29.09 -19.36 11.20
C PHE A 779 29.29 -17.94 11.74
N SER A 780 28.80 -16.97 10.98
CA SER A 780 28.62 -15.60 11.43
C SER A 780 27.15 -15.26 11.57
N LEU A 781 26.82 -14.45 12.57
CA LEU A 781 25.48 -13.91 12.79
C LEU A 781 25.40 -12.48 12.25
N VAL A 782 24.53 -12.26 11.27
CA VAL A 782 24.16 -10.91 10.82
C VAL A 782 22.91 -10.47 11.57
N MET A 783 23.02 -9.36 12.32
CA MET A 783 21.93 -8.87 13.16
C MET A 783 21.79 -7.33 13.15
N PRO A 784 20.57 -6.77 13.09
CA PRO A 784 20.36 -5.32 13.13
C PRO A 784 20.66 -4.70 14.48
N ARG A 785 21.31 -3.54 14.48
CA ARG A 785 21.71 -2.79 15.69
C ARG A 785 20.51 -2.43 16.57
N ASP A 786 19.45 -1.89 15.98
CA ASP A 786 18.26 -1.46 16.71
C ASP A 786 17.51 -2.65 17.31
N TYR A 787 17.42 -3.74 16.56
CA TYR A 787 16.85 -5.00 17.05
C TYR A 787 17.65 -5.56 18.23
N ALA A 788 18.99 -5.55 18.15
CA ALA A 788 19.87 -5.96 19.24
C ALA A 788 19.65 -5.13 20.51
N ARG A 789 19.55 -3.81 20.37
CA ARG A 789 19.25 -2.89 21.48
C ARG A 789 17.89 -3.19 22.12
N VAL A 790 16.86 -3.42 21.30
CA VAL A 790 15.51 -3.75 21.78
C VAL A 790 15.51 -5.10 22.52
N LEU A 791 16.16 -6.13 21.99
CA LEU A 791 16.27 -7.43 22.67
C LEU A 791 16.99 -7.33 24.02
N ALA A 792 18.09 -6.58 24.09
CA ALA A 792 18.81 -6.34 25.33
C ALA A 792 17.97 -5.56 26.36
N ALA A 793 17.21 -4.56 25.91
CA ALA A 793 16.29 -3.82 26.77
C ALA A 793 15.14 -4.72 27.29
N MET A 794 14.61 -5.61 26.45
CA MET A 794 13.58 -6.57 26.84
C MET A 794 14.09 -7.57 27.89
N ASP A 795 15.29 -8.13 27.68
CA ASP A 795 15.94 -9.04 28.64
C ASP A 795 16.23 -8.36 29.98
N ARG A 796 16.69 -7.09 29.94
CA ARG A 796 16.90 -6.30 31.15
C ARG A 796 15.59 -6.02 31.89
N ALA A 797 14.54 -5.59 31.18
CA ALA A 797 13.24 -5.34 31.79
C ALA A 797 12.66 -6.59 32.46
N GLU A 798 12.84 -7.77 31.85
CA GLU A 798 12.44 -9.06 32.41
C GLU A 798 13.24 -9.41 33.68
N LYS A 799 14.56 -9.22 33.66
CA LYS A 799 15.43 -9.43 34.84
C LYS A 799 15.14 -8.45 35.99
N GLU A 800 14.76 -7.22 35.68
CA GLU A 800 14.49 -6.15 36.66
C GLU A 800 13.01 -6.04 37.07
N GLY A 801 12.11 -6.82 36.48
CA GLY A 801 10.67 -6.80 36.78
C GLY A 801 9.94 -5.52 36.34
N LEU A 802 10.49 -4.79 35.35
CA LEU A 802 9.94 -3.53 34.86
C LEU A 802 8.84 -3.75 33.79
N PRO A 803 7.89 -2.80 33.61
CA PRO A 803 6.94 -2.86 32.50
C PRO A 803 7.66 -2.86 31.15
N ARG A 804 7.69 -4.02 30.50
CA ARG A 804 8.39 -4.27 29.23
C ARG A 804 8.06 -3.24 28.15
N GLU A 805 6.79 -2.84 28.04
CA GLU A 805 6.31 -1.94 27.00
C GLU A 805 6.84 -0.50 27.17
N THR A 806 6.80 0.01 28.41
CA THR A 806 7.31 1.35 28.73
C THR A 806 8.81 1.42 28.51
N TYR A 807 9.54 0.42 29.01
CA TYR A 807 11.00 0.38 28.93
C TYR A 807 11.53 0.23 27.50
N VAL A 808 10.85 -0.56 26.66
CA VAL A 808 11.20 -0.70 25.25
C VAL A 808 10.96 0.60 24.48
N MET A 809 9.89 1.35 24.80
CA MET A 809 9.66 2.65 24.19
C MET A 809 10.70 3.68 24.67
N GLU A 810 11.02 3.74 25.96
CA GLU A 810 12.08 4.63 26.48
C GLU A 810 13.43 4.34 25.81
N ALA A 811 13.85 3.07 25.75
CA ALA A 811 15.12 2.66 25.15
C ALA A 811 15.21 2.98 23.63
N THR A 812 14.08 3.13 22.95
CA THR A 812 14.04 3.44 21.51
C THR A 812 13.88 4.93 21.21
N HIS A 813 13.45 5.74 22.19
CA HIS A 813 13.23 7.18 22.03
C HIS A 813 14.44 8.04 22.43
N GLY A 814 15.44 7.45 23.10
CA GLY A 814 16.64 8.14 23.56
C GLY A 814 16.41 8.81 24.89
#